data_AF-A0A8T2PY86-F1
#
_entry.id   AF-A0A8T2PY86-F1
#
_cell.length_a   1.000
_cell.length_b   1.000
_cell.length_c   1.000
_cell.angle_alpha   90.00
_cell.angle_beta   90.00
_cell.angle_gamma   90.00
#
_symmetry.space_group_name_H-M   'P 1'
#
loop_
_entity.id
_entity.type
_entity.pdbx_description
1 polymer ?
#
loop_
_entity_poly.entity_id
_entity_poly.type
_entity_poly.pdbx_seq_one_letter_code
_entity_poly.pdbx_strand_id
1 'polypeptide(L)'
;MSYIMLIMKHKRRQFLDSGLFAVWAFGFLFVIVSFYATQLLLDQRMNAYNATAICTLTIFTVPKPFHGNVGAFQAQAIRSWLQLSPHIRIILLGVHPSLNTFAEKMGDRVTVDSAIDLTFSGVPLFSSVLARAYSATSDISVLIDPEFVLMEDFMDTIKHVHKLQYSWLLVATAKSLQLMPFKMHIRDGFWVNEHNQSVKSLEVQAYANQFGVWKGCNSRYLWAWSTEHVPLHVGVTPSFVYGHGFHDEWLLNEALSSGIRFVFDASDAISAFYLTRESNSYGEVGDAASLYARKNIWERDNNAHLAALYGSFYFRPVDFVNMPPKLISCVNHGLKVFQFIYPQSDMNPAIESREIPSIEGPHLSEMIKLSIKFQSTNKSFSTSFRRFSRQKRSTRYICPTEIEKSFMGFKSLKKKLISGNLKVQCDCNNVFQEAIDCKSSNMKWLPKIRLDRSSYESASFSLESLLALVSDENKIIVLSVVGYNYKDMLMSWVCRLRKLQISSYVIGAIDKQLYEFGILQGLPVFMVGKSMDVSFNDCHFGTECFKKVTKMKSRVVLQVLKLGYRVLFSDVDVYWFKNPIDYLMSFGPGTLVAQSDEWHIKGAPNKPRHLNSGFYFVWPDSSTIAAFEAIVMHASLSNMSEQPSFYDVLCGISGVHRVGATQCLDLVTNVTTHFLDRELFPNGAYKELWEKKNVSDACILQGCYVLHNNWVSGRQRKLNRQIASGLWDYDVKNRICMRS
;
A
#
# COMPACT_ATOMS: atom_id res chain seq x y z
N MET A 1 -105.40 -3.09 -23.98
CA MET A 1 -104.40 -2.16 -23.41
C MET A 1 -103.78 -2.68 -22.10
N SER A 2 -104.54 -3.20 -21.13
CA SER A 2 -104.00 -3.65 -19.82
C SER A 2 -103.09 -4.89 -19.84
N TYR A 3 -103.21 -5.78 -20.83
CA TYR A 3 -102.39 -7.01 -20.89
C TYR A 3 -100.96 -6.75 -21.40
N ILE A 4 -100.76 -5.74 -22.26
CA ILE A 4 -99.44 -5.37 -22.81
C ILE A 4 -98.60 -4.64 -21.75
N MET A 5 -99.22 -3.82 -20.90
CA MET A 5 -98.51 -3.15 -19.79
C MET A 5 -97.99 -4.12 -18.73
N LEU A 6 -98.69 -5.24 -18.47
CA LEU A 6 -98.24 -6.25 -17.50
C LEU A 6 -97.02 -7.05 -18.00
N ILE A 7 -97.01 -7.40 -19.29
CA ILE A 7 -95.87 -8.10 -19.93
C ILE A 7 -94.64 -7.18 -20.01
N MET A 8 -94.83 -5.89 -20.31
CA MET A 8 -93.71 -4.93 -20.31
C MET A 8 -93.15 -4.66 -18.90
N LYS A 9 -94.00 -4.65 -17.86
CA LYS A 9 -93.56 -4.49 -16.46
C LYS A 9 -92.80 -5.72 -15.96
N HIS A 10 -93.20 -6.92 -16.38
CA HIS A 10 -92.52 -8.18 -16.01
C HIS A 10 -91.18 -8.36 -16.74
N LYS A 11 -91.09 -8.02 -18.03
CA LYS A 11 -89.81 -8.03 -18.78
C LYS A 11 -88.82 -6.97 -18.29
N ARG A 12 -89.29 -5.79 -17.87
CA ARG A 12 -88.43 -4.72 -17.34
C ARG A 12 -87.80 -5.09 -15.99
N ARG A 13 -88.53 -5.83 -15.13
CA ARG A 13 -88.01 -6.33 -13.84
C ARG A 13 -86.95 -7.41 -14.05
N GLN A 14 -87.17 -8.34 -14.98
CA GLN A 14 -86.19 -9.38 -15.36
C GLN A 14 -84.90 -8.79 -15.96
N PHE A 15 -85.00 -7.72 -16.76
CA PHE A 15 -83.83 -7.02 -17.32
C PHE A 15 -83.04 -6.24 -16.24
N LEU A 16 -83.73 -5.65 -15.27
CA LEU A 16 -83.12 -4.96 -14.13
C LEU A 16 -82.41 -5.95 -13.20
N ASP A 17 -83.02 -7.09 -12.88
CA ASP A 17 -82.42 -8.12 -12.02
C ASP A 17 -81.21 -8.78 -12.70
N SER A 18 -81.28 -9.02 -14.02
CA SER A 18 -80.15 -9.56 -14.80
C SER A 18 -79.00 -8.56 -14.94
N GLY A 19 -79.32 -7.27 -15.12
CA GLY A 19 -78.32 -6.20 -15.16
C GLY A 19 -77.64 -5.98 -13.80
N LEU A 20 -78.40 -6.06 -12.71
CA LEU A 20 -77.85 -5.96 -11.35
C LEU A 20 -76.94 -7.16 -11.04
N PHE A 21 -77.34 -8.37 -11.43
CA PHE A 21 -76.50 -9.56 -11.28
C PHE A 21 -75.21 -9.47 -12.10
N ALA A 22 -75.26 -8.94 -13.33
CA ALA A 22 -74.07 -8.70 -14.14
C ALA A 22 -73.13 -7.67 -13.48
N VAL A 23 -73.66 -6.56 -12.95
CA VAL A 23 -72.85 -5.56 -12.23
C VAL A 23 -72.19 -6.16 -10.99
N TRP A 24 -72.90 -6.99 -10.23
CA TRP A 24 -72.32 -7.69 -9.08
C TRP A 24 -71.28 -8.74 -9.49
N ALA A 25 -71.53 -9.50 -10.55
CA ALA A 25 -70.60 -10.51 -11.05
C ALA A 25 -69.31 -9.88 -11.59
N PHE A 26 -69.41 -8.80 -12.37
CA PHE A 26 -68.25 -8.04 -12.84
C PHE A 26 -67.54 -7.33 -11.69
N GLY A 27 -68.28 -6.78 -10.71
CA GLY A 27 -67.70 -6.20 -9.50
C GLY A 27 -66.87 -7.22 -8.70
N PHE A 28 -67.41 -8.42 -8.49
CA PHE A 28 -66.69 -9.51 -7.82
C PHE A 28 -65.47 -9.98 -8.63
N LEU A 29 -65.60 -10.09 -9.96
CA LEU A 29 -64.48 -10.41 -10.84
C LEU A 29 -63.38 -9.35 -10.75
N PHE A 30 -63.72 -8.06 -10.75
CA PHE A 30 -62.75 -6.98 -10.59
C PHE A 30 -62.07 -6.99 -9.22
N VAL A 31 -62.79 -7.32 -8.14
CA VAL A 31 -62.19 -7.47 -6.80
C VAL A 31 -61.24 -8.67 -6.78
N ILE A 32 -61.61 -9.81 -7.37
CA ILE A 32 -60.75 -10.99 -7.45
C ILE A 32 -59.51 -10.71 -8.32
N VAL A 33 -59.67 -10.06 -9.47
CA VAL A 33 -58.54 -9.67 -10.35
C VAL A 33 -57.65 -8.64 -9.66
N SER A 34 -58.23 -7.67 -8.93
CA SER A 34 -57.47 -6.68 -8.17
C SER A 34 -56.71 -7.33 -7.00
N PHE A 35 -57.32 -8.27 -6.29
CA PHE A 35 -56.70 -9.04 -5.21
C PHE A 35 -55.61 -9.98 -5.76
N TYR A 36 -55.84 -10.62 -6.90
CA TYR A 36 -54.86 -11.45 -7.59
C TYR A 36 -53.69 -10.62 -8.13
N ALA A 37 -53.94 -9.45 -8.72
CA ALA A 37 -52.91 -8.53 -9.18
C ALA A 37 -52.11 -7.94 -8.01
N THR A 38 -52.74 -7.64 -6.87
CA THR A 38 -52.03 -7.20 -5.66
C THR A 38 -51.23 -8.32 -5.01
N GLN A 39 -51.74 -9.57 -5.01
CA GLN A 39 -50.97 -10.75 -4.61
C GLN A 39 -49.79 -11.00 -5.54
N LEU A 40 -49.96 -10.90 -6.86
CA LEU A 40 -48.88 -11.06 -7.84
C LEU A 40 -47.84 -9.95 -7.73
N LEU A 41 -48.26 -8.72 -7.46
CA LEU A 41 -47.37 -7.59 -7.17
C LEU A 41 -46.65 -7.78 -5.83
N LEU A 42 -47.33 -8.28 -4.78
CA LEU A 42 -46.68 -8.62 -3.52
C LEU A 42 -45.69 -9.77 -3.70
N ASP A 43 -46.01 -10.77 -4.51
CA ASP A 43 -45.17 -11.94 -4.76
C ASP A 43 -43.98 -11.58 -5.67
N GLN A 44 -44.15 -10.70 -6.65
CA GLN A 44 -43.02 -10.10 -7.38
C GLN A 44 -42.17 -9.18 -6.49
N ARG A 45 -42.79 -8.44 -5.56
CA ARG A 45 -42.05 -7.59 -4.62
C ARG A 45 -41.31 -8.43 -3.58
N MET A 46 -41.90 -9.53 -3.10
CA MET A 46 -41.31 -10.52 -2.20
C MET A 46 -40.24 -11.35 -2.91
N ASN A 47 -40.41 -11.69 -4.18
CA ASN A 47 -39.37 -12.35 -4.99
C ASN A 47 -38.25 -11.39 -5.40
N ALA A 48 -38.52 -10.09 -5.58
CA ALA A 48 -37.48 -9.05 -5.69
C ALA A 48 -36.82 -8.72 -4.34
N TYR A 49 -37.52 -8.95 -3.22
CA TYR A 49 -36.99 -8.82 -1.85
C TYR A 49 -36.19 -10.05 -1.43
N ASN A 50 -36.54 -11.24 -1.95
CA ASN A 50 -35.89 -12.54 -1.71
C ASN A 50 -34.83 -12.89 -2.76
N ALA A 51 -34.82 -12.22 -3.92
CA ALA A 51 -33.65 -12.11 -4.77
C ALA A 51 -32.63 -11.15 -4.15
N THR A 52 -32.29 -11.35 -2.87
CA THR A 52 -31.03 -10.86 -2.35
C THR A 52 -29.94 -11.59 -3.12
N ALA A 53 -29.40 -10.93 -4.15
CA ALA A 53 -28.12 -11.33 -4.72
C ALA A 53 -27.17 -11.57 -3.53
N ILE A 54 -26.65 -12.79 -3.42
CA ILE A 54 -25.72 -13.15 -2.35
C ILE A 54 -24.48 -12.28 -2.57
N CYS A 55 -24.37 -11.20 -1.78
CA CYS A 55 -23.26 -10.28 -1.87
C CYS A 55 -22.00 -10.97 -1.36
N THR A 56 -21.03 -11.16 -2.24
CA THR A 56 -19.74 -11.75 -1.91
C THR A 56 -18.83 -10.69 -1.31
N LEU A 57 -18.12 -11.03 -0.24
CA LEU A 57 -17.31 -10.08 0.52
C LEU A 57 -15.92 -10.68 0.79
N THR A 58 -14.87 -9.91 0.47
CA THR A 58 -13.48 -10.27 0.79
C THR A 58 -12.91 -9.30 1.81
N ILE A 59 -12.40 -9.82 2.92
CA ILE A 59 -11.72 -9.07 3.97
C ILE A 59 -10.21 -9.25 3.80
N PHE A 60 -9.52 -8.14 3.60
CA PHE A 60 -8.06 -8.02 3.60
C PHE A 60 -7.61 -7.52 4.96
N THR A 61 -6.57 -8.15 5.50
CA THR A 61 -5.96 -7.70 6.75
C THR A 61 -4.46 -7.99 6.75
N VAL A 62 -3.71 -7.21 7.51
CA VAL A 62 -2.24 -7.28 7.60
C VAL A 62 -1.87 -7.73 9.03
N PRO A 63 -1.98 -9.03 9.36
CA PRO A 63 -1.73 -9.50 10.71
C PRO A 63 -0.24 -9.53 11.03
N LYS A 64 0.09 -9.24 12.29
CA LYS A 64 1.38 -9.61 12.87
C LYS A 64 1.47 -11.13 12.99
N PRO A 65 2.69 -11.69 13.09
CA PRO A 65 2.88 -13.12 13.33
C PRO A 65 2.00 -13.65 14.47
N PHE A 66 1.35 -14.81 14.25
CA PHE A 66 0.41 -15.41 15.21
C PHE A 66 1.12 -16.08 16.40
N HIS A 67 1.81 -15.27 17.22
CA HIS A 67 2.51 -15.69 18.43
C HIS A 67 2.06 -14.85 19.64
N GLY A 68 2.05 -15.49 20.82
CA GLY A 68 1.68 -14.86 22.08
C GLY A 68 0.29 -14.22 22.07
N ASN A 69 0.10 -13.20 22.91
CA ASN A 69 -1.19 -12.53 23.10
C ASN A 69 -1.68 -11.82 21.82
N VAL A 70 -0.78 -11.23 21.03
CA VAL A 70 -1.13 -10.58 19.76
C VAL A 70 -1.75 -11.59 18.80
N GLY A 71 -1.11 -12.76 18.63
CA GLY A 71 -1.66 -13.84 17.83
C GLY A 71 -3.05 -14.29 18.31
N ALA A 72 -3.25 -14.40 19.63
CA ALA A 72 -4.54 -14.79 20.21
C ALA A 72 -5.65 -13.77 19.93
N PHE A 73 -5.38 -12.47 20.08
CA PHE A 73 -6.37 -11.42 19.81
C PHE A 73 -6.73 -11.34 18.32
N GLN A 74 -5.74 -11.39 17.43
CA GLN A 74 -5.99 -11.42 15.99
C GLN A 74 -6.79 -12.66 15.57
N ALA A 75 -6.51 -13.81 16.19
CA ALA A 75 -7.27 -15.03 15.96
C ALA A 75 -8.74 -14.88 16.38
N GLN A 76 -9.02 -14.22 17.50
CA GLN A 76 -10.39 -13.95 17.95
C GLN A 76 -11.13 -12.99 17.02
N ALA A 77 -10.47 -11.91 16.57
CA ALA A 77 -11.00 -10.98 15.58
C ALA A 77 -11.38 -11.71 14.29
N ILE A 78 -10.45 -12.47 13.70
CA ILE A 78 -10.70 -13.23 12.46
C ILE A 78 -11.84 -14.23 12.61
N ARG A 79 -11.94 -14.94 13.75
CA ARG A 79 -13.08 -15.83 14.03
C ARG A 79 -14.40 -15.06 14.04
N SER A 80 -14.44 -13.87 14.63
CA SER A 80 -15.65 -13.06 14.64
C SER A 80 -16.13 -12.74 13.23
N TRP A 81 -15.23 -12.45 12.30
CA TRP A 81 -15.57 -12.14 10.90
C TRP A 81 -16.14 -13.36 10.18
N LEU A 82 -15.55 -14.54 10.39
CA LEU A 82 -15.98 -15.80 9.78
C LEU A 82 -17.39 -16.23 10.20
N GLN A 83 -17.87 -15.79 11.37
CA GLN A 83 -19.21 -16.08 11.87
C GLN A 83 -20.30 -15.17 11.29
N LEU A 84 -19.93 -14.00 10.74
CA LEU A 84 -20.92 -13.04 10.24
C LEU A 84 -21.65 -13.53 8.98
N SER A 85 -20.96 -14.30 8.12
CA SER A 85 -21.55 -14.87 6.91
C SER A 85 -20.67 -15.99 6.34
N PRO A 86 -21.27 -17.08 5.82
CA PRO A 86 -20.53 -18.14 5.14
C PRO A 86 -19.86 -17.68 3.84
N HIS A 87 -20.30 -16.55 3.26
CA HIS A 87 -19.79 -16.02 1.99
C HIS A 87 -18.60 -15.05 2.14
N ILE A 88 -18.12 -14.86 3.37
CA ILE A 88 -16.93 -14.05 3.63
C ILE A 88 -15.68 -14.88 3.32
N ARG A 89 -14.79 -14.29 2.51
CA ARG A 89 -13.41 -14.76 2.33
C ARG A 89 -12.45 -13.81 3.04
N ILE A 90 -11.36 -14.33 3.57
CA ILE A 90 -10.36 -13.56 4.29
C ILE A 90 -9.01 -13.79 3.64
N ILE A 91 -8.31 -12.70 3.33
CA ILE A 91 -6.96 -12.71 2.77
C ILE A 91 -6.01 -12.06 3.77
N LEU A 92 -5.09 -12.86 4.31
CA LEU A 92 -4.03 -12.43 5.21
C LEU A 92 -2.84 -11.96 4.36
N LEU A 93 -2.54 -10.68 4.42
CA LEU A 93 -1.44 -10.05 3.70
C LEU A 93 -0.17 -10.08 4.54
N GLY A 94 0.82 -10.89 4.15
CA GLY A 94 2.05 -11.03 4.92
C GLY A 94 2.97 -12.14 4.41
N VAL A 95 4.24 -12.08 4.80
CA VAL A 95 5.27 -13.06 4.39
C VAL A 95 5.64 -14.06 5.49
N HIS A 96 5.20 -13.82 6.74
CA HIS A 96 5.64 -14.63 7.86
C HIS A 96 4.98 -16.02 7.85
N PRO A 97 5.72 -17.14 8.03
CA PRO A 97 5.19 -18.50 7.91
C PRO A 97 3.98 -18.82 8.79
N SER A 98 3.89 -18.21 9.98
CA SER A 98 2.76 -18.44 10.89
C SER A 98 1.40 -18.02 10.34
N LEU A 99 1.35 -17.17 9.31
CA LEU A 99 0.11 -16.84 8.61
C LEU A 99 -0.43 -18.06 7.86
N ASN A 100 0.43 -18.83 7.18
CA ASN A 100 0.02 -20.02 6.42
C ASN A 100 -0.54 -21.08 7.38
N THR A 101 0.21 -21.38 8.45
CA THR A 101 -0.22 -22.33 9.48
C THR A 101 -1.53 -21.91 10.14
N PHE A 102 -1.79 -20.61 10.29
CA PHE A 102 -3.04 -20.11 10.83
C PHE A 102 -4.19 -20.23 9.81
N ALA A 103 -3.95 -19.88 8.55
CA ALA A 103 -4.94 -19.98 7.47
C ALA A 103 -5.40 -21.44 7.26
N GLU A 104 -4.47 -22.39 7.21
CA GLU A 104 -4.76 -23.83 7.13
C GLU A 104 -5.68 -24.31 8.26
N LYS A 105 -5.48 -23.81 9.49
CA LYS A 105 -6.32 -24.15 10.65
C LYS A 105 -7.73 -23.55 10.58
N MET A 106 -7.92 -22.47 9.84
CA MET A 106 -9.22 -21.80 9.69
C MET A 106 -10.02 -22.32 8.48
N GLY A 107 -9.41 -23.13 7.62
CA GLY A 107 -10.02 -23.74 6.44
C GLY A 107 -10.05 -22.82 5.22
N ASP A 108 -10.67 -23.29 4.14
CA ASP A 108 -10.58 -22.74 2.78
C ASP A 108 -11.08 -21.29 2.61
N ARG A 109 -11.76 -20.74 3.61
CA ARG A 109 -12.23 -19.34 3.61
C ARG A 109 -11.12 -18.35 3.98
N VAL A 110 -9.99 -18.82 4.51
CA VAL A 110 -8.86 -17.97 4.89
C VAL A 110 -7.64 -18.36 4.06
N THR A 111 -7.09 -17.41 3.32
CA THR A 111 -5.90 -17.61 2.48
C THR A 111 -4.83 -16.59 2.81
N VAL A 112 -3.56 -16.89 2.49
CA VAL A 112 -2.44 -15.97 2.65
C VAL A 112 -1.99 -15.47 1.29
N ASP A 113 -1.69 -14.18 1.24
CA ASP A 113 -1.08 -13.56 0.08
C ASP A 113 0.19 -12.83 0.51
N SER A 114 1.31 -13.43 0.11
CA SER A 114 2.66 -12.96 0.41
C SER A 114 3.22 -12.02 -0.66
N ALA A 115 2.47 -11.73 -1.72
CA ALA A 115 2.88 -10.85 -2.81
C ALA A 115 2.75 -9.35 -2.43
N ILE A 116 3.29 -8.98 -1.26
CA ILE A 116 3.31 -7.62 -0.75
C ILE A 116 4.74 -7.08 -0.68
N ASP A 117 4.89 -5.80 -1.01
CA ASP A 117 6.16 -5.10 -0.87
C ASP A 117 6.40 -4.67 0.58
N LEU A 118 7.63 -4.85 1.05
CA LEU A 118 8.05 -4.55 2.42
C LEU A 118 9.14 -3.47 2.43
N THR A 119 9.18 -2.68 3.49
CA THR A 119 10.34 -1.86 3.86
C THR A 119 11.55 -2.73 4.20
N PHE A 120 12.74 -2.13 4.25
CA PHE A 120 13.94 -2.82 4.74
C PHE A 120 13.85 -3.29 6.20
N SER A 121 12.94 -2.71 7.00
CA SER A 121 12.62 -3.14 8.37
C SER A 121 11.62 -4.30 8.43
N GLY A 122 11.07 -4.74 7.30
CA GLY A 122 10.12 -5.85 7.21
C GLY A 122 8.65 -5.45 7.39
N VAL A 123 8.32 -4.16 7.33
CA VAL A 123 6.94 -3.66 7.45
C VAL A 123 6.30 -3.51 6.08
N PRO A 124 5.04 -3.98 5.89
CA PRO A 124 4.34 -3.83 4.61
C PRO A 124 4.17 -2.38 4.15
N LEU A 125 4.30 -2.17 2.84
CA LEU A 125 3.95 -0.92 2.20
C LEU A 125 2.43 -0.88 1.92
N PHE A 126 1.77 0.19 2.37
CA PHE A 126 0.34 0.42 2.20
C PHE A 126 -0.08 0.48 0.73
N SER A 127 0.76 1.03 -0.16
CA SER A 127 0.49 1.03 -1.61
C SER A 127 0.32 -0.40 -2.16
N SER A 128 1.16 -1.32 -1.71
CA SER A 128 1.08 -2.73 -2.10
C SER A 128 -0.15 -3.41 -1.47
N VAL A 129 -0.44 -3.14 -0.19
CA VAL A 129 -1.64 -3.65 0.49
C VAL A 129 -2.92 -3.23 -0.23
N LEU A 130 -3.04 -1.95 -0.57
CA LEU A 130 -4.19 -1.40 -1.27
C LEU A 130 -4.31 -1.95 -2.70
N ALA A 131 -3.19 -2.14 -3.40
CA ALA A 131 -3.17 -2.77 -4.72
C ALA A 131 -3.70 -4.22 -4.69
N ARG A 132 -3.35 -5.01 -3.66
CA ARG A 132 -3.92 -6.35 -3.48
C ARG A 132 -5.42 -6.30 -3.21
N ALA A 133 -5.87 -5.41 -2.33
CA ALA A 133 -7.28 -5.21 -2.06
C ALA A 133 -8.09 -4.78 -3.31
N TYR A 134 -7.50 -4.02 -4.23
CA TYR A 134 -8.14 -3.65 -5.50
C TYR A 134 -8.30 -4.80 -6.49
N SER A 135 -7.49 -5.86 -6.37
CA SER A 135 -7.57 -7.04 -7.24
C SER A 135 -8.68 -8.01 -6.85
N ALA A 136 -9.45 -7.73 -5.80
CA ALA A 136 -10.54 -8.58 -5.35
C ALA A 136 -11.64 -8.72 -6.42
N THR A 137 -12.17 -9.93 -6.58
CA THR A 137 -13.27 -10.22 -7.50
C THR A 137 -14.63 -10.31 -6.81
N SER A 138 -14.69 -10.14 -5.49
CA SER A 138 -15.94 -10.11 -4.71
C SER A 138 -16.67 -8.80 -4.92
N ASP A 139 -17.98 -8.71 -4.63
CA ASP A 139 -18.79 -7.49 -4.77
C ASP A 139 -18.39 -6.36 -3.82
N ILE A 140 -17.80 -6.75 -2.68
CA ILE A 140 -17.33 -5.83 -1.63
C ILE A 140 -15.93 -6.24 -1.21
N SER A 141 -15.08 -5.22 -1.03
CA SER A 141 -13.76 -5.36 -0.42
C SER A 141 -13.72 -4.61 0.89
N VAL A 142 -13.08 -5.21 1.87
CA VAL A 142 -12.89 -4.65 3.20
C VAL A 142 -11.41 -4.71 3.53
N LEU A 143 -10.81 -3.60 3.96
CA LEU A 143 -9.47 -3.56 4.55
C LEU A 143 -9.63 -3.21 6.03
N ILE A 144 -9.18 -4.08 6.92
CA ILE A 144 -9.43 -3.97 8.36
C ILE A 144 -8.19 -4.29 9.19
N ASP A 145 -8.04 -3.59 10.32
CA ASP A 145 -7.05 -3.91 11.35
C ASP A 145 -7.24 -5.34 11.89
N PRO A 146 -6.16 -6.14 12.04
CA PRO A 146 -6.26 -7.55 12.37
C PRO A 146 -6.78 -7.83 13.79
N GLU A 147 -6.87 -6.83 14.67
CA GLU A 147 -7.36 -6.99 16.04
C GLU A 147 -8.82 -6.50 16.22
N PHE A 148 -9.48 -6.05 15.16
CA PHE A 148 -10.87 -5.59 15.22
C PHE A 148 -11.83 -6.77 15.31
N VAL A 149 -12.54 -6.88 16.42
CA VAL A 149 -13.72 -7.76 16.52
C VAL A 149 -14.90 -7.06 15.89
N LEU A 150 -15.61 -7.75 14.99
CA LEU A 150 -16.82 -7.24 14.34
C LEU A 150 -18.07 -7.94 14.88
N MET A 151 -19.13 -7.16 15.07
CA MET A 151 -20.45 -7.67 15.45
C MET A 151 -21.39 -7.80 14.25
N GLU A 152 -22.56 -8.40 14.47
CA GLU A 152 -23.55 -8.72 13.43
C GLU A 152 -24.07 -7.49 12.66
N ASP A 153 -24.05 -6.31 13.29
CA ASP A 153 -24.48 -5.05 12.68
C ASP A 153 -23.60 -4.59 11.50
N PHE A 154 -22.38 -5.11 11.40
CA PHE A 154 -21.54 -4.96 10.22
C PHE A 154 -22.25 -5.42 8.96
N MET A 155 -22.79 -6.65 8.96
CA MET A 155 -23.43 -7.22 7.77
C MET A 155 -24.74 -6.50 7.43
N ASP A 156 -25.48 -6.04 8.42
CA ASP A 156 -26.68 -5.24 8.18
C ASP A 156 -26.34 -3.91 7.50
N THR A 157 -25.28 -3.25 7.98
CA THR A 157 -24.79 -1.99 7.41
C THR A 157 -24.34 -2.18 5.97
N ILE A 158 -23.56 -3.24 5.71
CA ILE A 158 -23.10 -3.62 4.37
C ILE A 158 -24.29 -3.89 3.45
N LYS A 159 -25.27 -4.70 3.88
CA LYS A 159 -26.49 -4.97 3.09
C LYS A 159 -27.29 -3.70 2.82
N HIS A 160 -27.31 -2.75 3.75
CA HIS A 160 -28.00 -1.47 3.55
C HIS A 160 -27.31 -0.62 2.47
N VAL A 161 -25.99 -0.41 2.57
CA VAL A 161 -25.28 0.42 1.61
C VAL A 161 -25.12 -0.24 0.24
N HIS A 162 -25.07 -1.57 0.17
CA HIS A 162 -25.01 -2.29 -1.09
C HIS A 162 -26.30 -2.16 -1.92
N LYS A 163 -27.44 -1.80 -1.28
CA LYS A 163 -28.68 -1.44 -1.99
C LYS A 163 -28.62 -0.06 -2.65
N LEU A 164 -27.61 0.76 -2.35
CA LEU A 164 -27.41 2.05 -3.01
C LEU A 164 -26.93 1.79 -4.44
N GLN A 165 -27.60 2.38 -5.43
CA GLN A 165 -27.23 2.29 -6.86
C GLN A 165 -25.98 3.11 -7.24
N TYR A 166 -25.10 3.41 -6.28
CA TYR A 166 -23.95 4.27 -6.47
C TYR A 166 -22.71 3.68 -5.80
N SER A 167 -21.54 3.93 -6.38
CA SER A 167 -20.27 3.55 -5.80
C SER A 167 -20.04 4.26 -4.45
N TRP A 168 -19.75 3.48 -3.42
CA TRP A 168 -19.59 3.98 -2.05
C TRP A 168 -18.28 3.52 -1.42
N LEU A 169 -17.90 4.22 -0.35
CA LEU A 169 -16.81 3.90 0.57
C LEU A 169 -17.33 4.14 2.00
N LEU A 170 -17.30 3.11 2.83
CA LEU A 170 -17.48 3.19 4.27
C LEU A 170 -16.12 3.27 4.95
N VAL A 171 -16.04 4.16 5.93
CA VAL A 171 -14.90 4.30 6.81
C VAL A 171 -15.43 4.20 8.24
N ALA A 172 -14.85 3.34 9.07
CA ALA A 172 -15.28 3.18 10.45
C ALA A 172 -14.06 3.02 11.37
N THR A 173 -14.23 3.37 12.64
CA THR A 173 -13.26 3.09 13.71
C THR A 173 -13.86 2.10 14.70
N ALA A 174 -13.02 1.60 15.61
CA ALA A 174 -13.46 0.68 16.65
C ALA A 174 -13.25 1.27 18.04
N LYS A 175 -14.12 0.88 18.98
CA LYS A 175 -13.96 1.21 20.40
C LYS A 175 -12.82 0.40 21.00
N SER A 176 -12.04 1.05 21.85
CA SER A 176 -10.93 0.44 22.53
C SER A 176 -11.34 0.01 23.94
N LEU A 177 -11.00 -1.22 24.33
CA LEU A 177 -11.37 -1.83 25.62
C LEU A 177 -10.12 -2.20 26.41
N GLN A 178 -10.11 -1.96 27.71
CA GLN A 178 -9.00 -2.41 28.58
C GLN A 178 -9.08 -3.90 28.90
N LEU A 179 -10.30 -4.41 29.11
CA LEU A 179 -10.56 -5.80 29.44
C LEU A 179 -11.74 -6.32 28.61
N MET A 180 -11.70 -7.61 28.30
CA MET A 180 -12.81 -8.31 27.67
C MET A 180 -13.05 -9.65 28.39
N PRO A 181 -14.14 -9.80 29.16
CA PRO A 181 -14.45 -11.03 29.89
C PRO A 181 -15.01 -12.13 28.98
N PHE A 182 -15.26 -11.80 27.70
CA PHE A 182 -15.83 -12.72 26.73
C PHE A 182 -14.80 -13.18 25.71
N LYS A 183 -14.84 -14.48 25.38
CA LYS A 183 -14.02 -15.09 24.34
C LYS A 183 -14.91 -15.84 23.37
N MET A 184 -14.48 -15.93 22.11
CA MET A 184 -15.19 -16.74 21.12
C MET A 184 -14.71 -18.19 21.21
N HIS A 185 -15.64 -19.13 21.31
CA HIS A 185 -15.33 -20.55 21.35
C HIS A 185 -14.63 -20.97 20.05
N ILE A 186 -13.53 -21.73 20.17
CA ILE A 186 -12.60 -21.98 19.06
C ILE A 186 -13.25 -22.76 17.91
N ARG A 187 -14.16 -23.70 18.21
CA ARG A 187 -14.79 -24.57 17.19
C ARG A 187 -16.15 -24.06 16.73
N ASP A 188 -16.96 -23.58 17.67
CA ASP A 188 -18.39 -23.39 17.43
C ASP A 188 -18.79 -21.92 17.22
N GLY A 189 -17.86 -20.97 17.44
CA GLY A 189 -18.08 -19.57 17.10
C GLY A 189 -19.03 -18.78 18.01
N PHE A 190 -19.61 -19.41 19.04
CA PHE A 190 -20.41 -18.70 20.04
C PHE A 190 -19.53 -18.00 21.09
N TRP A 191 -20.07 -16.98 21.73
CA TRP A 191 -19.41 -16.24 22.80
C TRP A 191 -19.51 -16.98 24.13
N VAL A 192 -18.43 -17.01 24.90
CA VAL A 192 -18.39 -17.55 26.25
C VAL A 192 -17.82 -16.55 27.24
N ASN A 193 -18.27 -16.61 28.49
CA ASN A 193 -17.67 -15.87 29.59
C ASN A 193 -16.42 -16.60 30.17
N GLU A 194 -15.82 -16.03 31.21
CA GLU A 194 -14.65 -16.60 31.90
C GLU A 194 -14.91 -17.99 32.51
N HIS A 195 -16.18 -18.34 32.76
CA HIS A 195 -16.62 -19.65 33.26
C HIS A 195 -17.02 -20.62 32.13
N ASN A 196 -16.68 -20.33 30.87
CA ASN A 196 -17.06 -21.11 29.68
C ASN A 196 -18.58 -21.25 29.46
N GLN A 197 -19.40 -20.37 30.03
CA GLN A 197 -20.84 -20.35 29.80
C GLN A 197 -21.17 -19.52 28.58
N SER A 198 -22.12 -19.98 27.77
CA SER A 198 -22.55 -19.28 26.56
C SER A 198 -23.16 -17.91 26.88
N VAL A 199 -22.75 -16.89 26.11
CA VAL A 199 -23.19 -15.49 26.20
C VAL A 199 -23.81 -15.08 24.88
N LYS A 200 -24.87 -14.28 24.91
CA LYS A 200 -25.50 -13.79 23.67
C LYS A 200 -24.64 -12.70 23.02
N SER A 201 -24.59 -12.69 21.69
CA SER A 201 -23.89 -11.67 20.89
C SER A 201 -24.29 -10.23 21.27
N LEU A 202 -25.59 -10.00 21.54
CA LEU A 202 -26.09 -8.70 22.00
C LEU A 202 -25.51 -8.25 23.36
N GLU A 203 -25.24 -9.17 24.28
CA GLU A 203 -24.64 -8.84 25.58
C GLU A 203 -23.19 -8.41 25.43
N VAL A 204 -22.45 -9.09 24.54
CA VAL A 204 -21.08 -8.72 24.16
C VAL A 204 -21.04 -7.32 23.52
N GLN A 205 -21.97 -7.05 22.61
CA GLN A 205 -22.12 -5.74 21.96
C GLN A 205 -22.46 -4.64 22.98
N ALA A 206 -23.40 -4.91 23.90
CA ALA A 206 -23.79 -3.97 24.95
C ALA A 206 -22.61 -3.64 25.87
N TYR A 207 -21.83 -4.64 26.27
CA TYR A 207 -20.62 -4.44 27.06
C TYR A 207 -19.60 -3.57 26.34
N ALA A 208 -19.28 -3.90 25.08
CA ALA A 208 -18.35 -3.11 24.26
C ALA A 208 -18.85 -1.67 24.09
N ASN A 209 -20.17 -1.46 23.99
CA ASN A 209 -20.75 -0.14 23.87
C ASN A 209 -20.69 0.69 25.16
N GLN A 210 -20.83 0.04 26.31
CA GLN A 210 -20.82 0.67 27.63
C GLN A 210 -19.40 1.01 28.11
N PHE A 211 -18.45 0.09 27.93
CA PHE A 211 -17.09 0.22 28.47
C PHE A 211 -16.05 0.63 27.43
N GLY A 212 -16.41 0.57 26.15
CA GLY A 212 -15.52 0.91 25.05
C GLY A 212 -15.31 2.41 24.92
N VAL A 213 -14.05 2.82 24.83
CA VAL A 213 -13.67 4.22 24.64
C VAL A 213 -13.27 4.43 23.19
N TRP A 214 -13.86 5.43 22.55
CA TRP A 214 -13.39 5.89 21.25
C TRP A 214 -11.98 6.45 21.41
N LYS A 215 -11.02 5.87 20.67
CA LYS A 215 -9.80 6.61 20.40
C LYS A 215 -10.11 7.52 19.23
N GLY A 216 -10.17 8.82 19.47
CA GLY A 216 -10.12 9.79 18.37
C GLY A 216 -8.79 9.65 17.61
N CYS A 217 -8.59 10.47 16.58
CA CYS A 217 -7.30 10.81 15.97
C CYS A 217 -6.13 9.80 15.97
N ASN A 218 -5.68 9.38 14.78
CA ASN A 218 -4.73 8.26 14.61
C ASN A 218 -5.31 6.92 15.12
N SER A 219 -6.62 6.76 15.00
CA SER A 219 -7.30 5.51 15.28
C SER A 219 -6.99 4.48 14.21
N ARG A 220 -7.30 3.22 14.50
CA ARG A 220 -7.26 2.16 13.50
C ARG A 220 -8.55 2.22 12.69
N TYR A 221 -8.47 1.96 11.40
CA TYR A 221 -9.59 2.11 10.48
C TYR A 221 -10.09 0.76 9.94
N LEU A 222 -11.38 0.74 9.64
CA LEU A 222 -12.04 -0.22 8.78
C LEU A 222 -12.46 0.53 7.52
N TRP A 223 -12.02 0.04 6.37
CA TRP A 223 -12.38 0.54 5.06
C TRP A 223 -13.22 -0.51 4.36
N ALA A 224 -14.41 -0.18 3.88
CA ALA A 224 -15.21 -1.09 3.06
C ALA A 224 -15.76 -0.37 1.83
N TRP A 225 -15.71 -0.97 0.65
CA TRP A 225 -16.19 -0.33 -0.57
C TRP A 225 -16.81 -1.33 -1.56
N SER A 226 -17.70 -0.83 -2.42
CA SER A 226 -18.18 -1.59 -3.58
C SER A 226 -17.06 -1.76 -4.61
N THR A 227 -16.81 -2.98 -5.07
CA THR A 227 -15.65 -3.34 -5.94
C THR A 227 -15.86 -3.09 -7.43
N GLU A 228 -16.74 -2.17 -7.78
CA GLU A 228 -16.87 -1.68 -9.15
C GLU A 228 -15.50 -1.21 -9.68
N HIS A 229 -15.34 -1.13 -11.02
CA HIS A 229 -14.13 -0.60 -11.67
C HIS A 229 -13.91 0.92 -11.48
N VAL A 230 -14.29 1.43 -10.31
CA VAL A 230 -14.12 2.81 -9.84
C VAL A 230 -13.03 2.80 -8.75
N PRO A 231 -11.96 3.60 -8.85
CA PRO A 231 -10.93 3.63 -7.81
C PRO A 231 -11.43 4.27 -6.50
N LEU A 232 -10.69 4.15 -5.38
CA LEU A 232 -11.05 4.86 -4.14
C LEU A 232 -10.69 6.34 -4.19
N HIS A 233 -9.64 6.69 -4.93
CA HIS A 233 -9.19 8.07 -5.10
C HIS A 233 -8.61 8.30 -6.51
N VAL A 234 -8.34 9.57 -6.83
CA VAL A 234 -7.63 9.97 -8.04
C VAL A 234 -6.14 10.06 -7.69
N GLY A 235 -5.29 9.37 -8.43
CA GLY A 235 -3.82 9.43 -8.27
C GLY A 235 -3.18 8.12 -7.85
N VAL A 236 -1.89 8.19 -7.53
CA VAL A 236 -1.05 7.05 -7.18
C VAL A 236 -0.83 7.04 -5.67
N THR A 237 -1.12 5.92 -5.01
CA THR A 237 -0.87 5.76 -3.58
C THR A 237 0.64 5.80 -3.31
N PRO A 238 1.14 6.73 -2.48
CA PRO A 238 2.54 6.76 -2.07
C PRO A 238 2.95 5.48 -1.33
N SER A 239 4.26 5.24 -1.24
CA SER A 239 4.88 4.11 -0.54
C SER A 239 4.83 4.27 0.99
N PHE A 240 3.64 4.59 1.51
CA PHE A 240 3.42 4.67 2.96
C PHE A 240 3.71 3.33 3.62
N VAL A 241 4.24 3.37 4.82
CA VAL A 241 4.43 2.21 5.69
C VAL A 241 3.11 1.91 6.40
N TYR A 242 2.58 0.69 6.23
CA TYR A 242 1.30 0.29 6.80
C TYR A 242 1.30 0.40 8.33
N GLY A 243 0.23 0.93 8.92
CA GLY A 243 0.06 1.01 10.38
C GLY A 243 0.91 2.07 11.09
N HIS A 244 1.66 2.91 10.37
CA HIS A 244 2.55 3.93 10.94
C HIS A 244 2.02 5.36 10.74
N GLY A 245 0.70 5.55 10.93
CA GLY A 245 0.00 6.85 10.85
C GLY A 245 -0.01 7.48 9.45
N PHE A 246 -0.80 8.56 9.30
CA PHE A 246 -0.96 9.43 8.11
C PHE A 246 -1.51 8.79 6.84
N HIS A 247 -1.29 7.50 6.59
CA HIS A 247 -1.75 6.82 5.38
C HIS A 247 -3.28 6.71 5.32
N ASP A 248 -3.95 6.43 6.45
CA ASP A 248 -5.41 6.41 6.56
C ASP A 248 -6.00 7.81 6.37
N GLU A 249 -5.46 8.81 7.06
CA GLU A 249 -5.92 10.21 6.94
C GLU A 249 -5.70 10.75 5.52
N TRP A 250 -4.58 10.37 4.89
CA TRP A 250 -4.30 10.69 3.50
C TRP A 250 -5.32 10.04 2.57
N LEU A 251 -5.59 8.73 2.72
CA LEU A 251 -6.58 8.03 1.88
C LEU A 251 -7.98 8.62 2.04
N LEU A 252 -8.41 8.92 3.27
CA LEU A 252 -9.71 9.54 3.55
C LEU A 252 -9.83 10.88 2.81
N ASN A 253 -8.79 11.69 2.94
CA ASN A 253 -8.71 13.00 2.31
C ASN A 253 -8.74 12.90 0.78
N GLU A 254 -7.98 11.99 0.18
CA GLU A 254 -7.98 11.80 -1.28
C GLU A 254 -9.33 11.25 -1.78
N ALA A 255 -9.94 10.30 -1.06
CA ALA A 255 -11.24 9.75 -1.40
C ALA A 255 -12.32 10.84 -1.42
N LEU A 256 -12.39 11.66 -0.38
CA LEU A 256 -13.31 12.80 -0.30
C LEU A 256 -13.02 13.89 -1.36
N SER A 257 -11.74 14.21 -1.58
CA SER A 257 -11.32 15.23 -2.54
C SER A 257 -11.64 14.84 -3.98
N SER A 258 -11.56 13.54 -4.28
CA SER A 258 -11.79 13.02 -5.63
C SER A 258 -13.26 13.13 -6.07
N GLY A 259 -14.19 12.96 -5.13
CA GLY A 259 -15.64 13.01 -5.39
C GLY A 259 -16.15 11.89 -6.31
N ILE A 260 -15.39 10.80 -6.48
CA ILE A 260 -15.74 9.68 -7.36
C ILE A 260 -16.64 8.63 -6.68
N ARG A 261 -16.61 8.57 -5.35
CA ARG A 261 -17.43 7.69 -4.51
C ARG A 261 -18.14 8.51 -3.44
N PHE A 262 -19.29 8.01 -2.97
CA PHE A 262 -19.89 8.50 -1.73
C PHE A 262 -19.13 7.93 -0.55
N VAL A 263 -18.51 8.80 0.25
CA VAL A 263 -17.76 8.41 1.45
C VAL A 263 -18.64 8.62 2.67
N PHE A 264 -18.77 7.61 3.53
CA PHE A 264 -19.55 7.68 4.76
C PHE A 264 -18.73 7.22 5.98
N ASP A 265 -18.88 7.92 7.09
CA ASP A 265 -18.41 7.45 8.40
C ASP A 265 -19.46 6.50 8.99
N ALA A 266 -19.12 5.22 9.13
CA ALA A 266 -19.98 4.17 9.65
C ALA A 266 -19.59 3.72 11.06
N SER A 267 -18.77 4.50 11.79
CA SER A 267 -18.34 4.16 13.16
C SER A 267 -19.53 3.96 14.11
N ASP A 268 -20.63 4.67 13.89
CA ASP A 268 -21.87 4.53 14.68
C ASP A 268 -22.76 3.35 14.25
N ALA A 269 -22.72 2.98 12.96
CA ALA A 269 -23.54 1.90 12.42
C ALA A 269 -22.90 0.52 12.58
N ILE A 270 -21.58 0.46 12.73
CA ILE A 270 -20.79 -0.76 12.84
C ILE A 270 -20.20 -0.84 14.25
N SER A 271 -20.66 -1.80 15.04
CA SER A 271 -20.05 -2.09 16.33
C SER A 271 -18.78 -2.90 16.12
N ALA A 272 -17.64 -2.22 16.24
CA ALA A 272 -16.32 -2.83 16.24
C ALA A 272 -15.58 -2.47 17.52
N PHE A 273 -14.77 -3.40 18.03
CA PHE A 273 -13.92 -3.15 19.19
C PHE A 273 -12.60 -3.90 19.13
N TYR A 274 -11.62 -3.45 19.92
CA TYR A 274 -10.33 -4.12 20.09
C TYR A 274 -9.78 -3.88 21.50
N LEU A 275 -8.86 -4.75 21.92
CA LEU A 275 -8.24 -4.66 23.24
C LEU A 275 -7.02 -3.74 23.22
N THR A 276 -6.99 -2.76 24.12
CA THR A 276 -5.81 -1.92 24.36
C THR A 276 -4.81 -2.66 25.21
N ARG A 277 -3.54 -2.55 24.84
CA ARG A 277 -2.44 -3.02 25.67
C ARG A 277 -2.04 -1.88 26.61
N GLU A 278 -1.90 -2.16 27.90
CA GLU A 278 -1.04 -1.34 28.75
C GLU A 278 0.36 -1.37 28.12
N SER A 279 0.89 -0.20 27.78
CA SER A 279 2.26 -0.06 27.34
C SER A 279 3.16 -0.32 28.54
N ASN A 280 3.48 -1.58 28.81
CA ASN A 280 4.66 -1.91 29.59
C ASN A 280 5.87 -1.47 28.77
N SER A 281 6.22 -0.18 28.93
CA SER A 281 7.47 0.44 28.53
C SER A 281 8.62 0.01 29.46
N TYR A 282 8.59 -1.25 29.90
CA TYR A 282 9.61 -1.84 30.75
C TYR A 282 10.16 -3.08 30.05
N GLY A 283 11.44 -3.03 29.68
CA GLY A 283 12.25 -4.24 29.61
C GLY A 283 13.02 -4.54 28.32
N GLU A 284 13.32 -3.58 27.45
CA GLU A 284 14.50 -3.75 26.57
C GLU A 284 15.48 -2.63 26.89
N VAL A 285 16.41 -2.91 27.80
CA VAL A 285 17.58 -2.05 28.03
C VAL A 285 18.71 -2.65 27.21
N GLY A 286 19.07 -1.98 26.11
CA GLY A 286 20.14 -2.38 25.19
C GLY A 286 20.01 -1.70 23.83
N ASP A 287 21.05 -1.80 23.00
CA ASP A 287 21.11 -1.17 21.66
C ASP A 287 19.91 -1.54 20.76
N ALA A 288 19.34 -2.73 20.93
CA ALA A 288 18.16 -3.21 20.21
C ALA A 288 16.90 -2.35 20.45
N ALA A 289 16.70 -1.86 21.67
CA ALA A 289 15.57 -0.99 22.01
C ALA A 289 15.71 0.39 21.35
N SER A 290 16.95 0.89 21.26
CA SER A 290 17.25 2.15 20.57
C SER A 290 17.00 2.02 19.06
N LEU A 291 17.36 0.89 18.45
CA LEU A 291 17.11 0.59 17.05
C LEU A 291 15.61 0.42 16.76
N TYR A 292 14.87 -0.27 17.63
CA TYR A 292 13.41 -0.41 17.51
C TYR A 292 12.68 0.93 17.66
N ALA A 293 13.09 1.76 18.61
CA ALA A 293 12.55 3.11 18.76
C ALA A 293 12.84 3.97 17.52
N ARG A 294 14.07 3.93 16.98
CA ARG A 294 14.43 4.62 15.74
C ARG A 294 13.63 4.11 14.53
N LYS A 295 13.39 2.78 14.42
CA LYS A 295 12.54 2.16 13.39
C LYS A 295 11.15 2.79 13.36
N ASN A 296 10.45 2.76 14.49
CA ASN A 296 9.08 3.28 14.56
C ASN A 296 9.00 4.80 14.31
N ILE A 297 10.02 5.55 14.72
CA ILE A 297 10.06 7.00 14.51
C ILE A 297 10.23 7.31 13.01
N TRP A 298 11.20 6.71 12.33
CA TRP A 298 11.40 7.01 10.90
C TRP A 298 10.20 6.60 10.05
N GLU A 299 9.55 5.46 10.32
CA GLU A 299 8.41 4.98 9.51
C GLU A 299 7.24 5.95 9.59
N ARG A 300 6.95 6.44 10.80
CA ARG A 300 5.90 7.43 11.00
C ARG A 300 6.27 8.79 10.41
N ASP A 301 7.51 9.25 10.60
CA ASP A 301 7.97 10.53 10.08
C ASP A 301 8.04 10.50 8.54
N ASN A 302 8.40 9.36 7.96
CA ASN A 302 8.37 9.11 6.52
C ASN A 302 6.93 9.18 5.98
N ASN A 303 5.97 8.56 6.67
CA ASN A 303 4.56 8.69 6.31
C ASN A 303 4.07 10.13 6.40
N ALA A 304 4.44 10.87 7.44
CA ALA A 304 4.11 12.29 7.54
C ALA A 304 4.68 13.08 6.35
N HIS A 305 5.93 12.78 5.95
CA HIS A 305 6.57 13.40 4.81
C HIS A 305 5.87 13.06 3.48
N LEU A 306 5.53 11.79 3.26
CA LEU A 306 4.77 11.34 2.09
C LEU A 306 3.40 12.01 2.02
N ALA A 307 2.67 12.10 3.13
CA ALA A 307 1.38 12.76 3.19
C ALA A 307 1.49 14.26 2.89
N ALA A 308 2.58 14.90 3.32
CA ALA A 308 2.87 16.28 2.99
C ALA A 308 3.28 16.47 1.52
N LEU A 309 4.02 15.55 0.91
CA LEU A 309 4.50 15.73 -0.47
C LEU A 309 3.50 15.33 -1.56
N TYR A 310 2.55 14.44 -1.26
CA TYR A 310 1.70 13.80 -2.26
C TYR A 310 0.20 14.05 -2.02
N GLY A 311 -0.56 14.22 -3.11
CA GLY A 311 -2.03 14.33 -3.06
C GLY A 311 -2.56 15.72 -2.71
N SER A 312 -3.88 15.82 -2.49
CA SER A 312 -4.53 17.04 -2.01
C SER A 312 -4.21 17.35 -0.55
N PHE A 313 -3.70 16.37 0.20
CA PHE A 313 -3.36 16.50 1.62
C PHE A 313 -2.33 17.61 1.91
N TYR A 314 -1.40 17.87 0.98
CA TYR A 314 -0.46 19.01 1.05
C TYR A 314 -1.16 20.37 1.18
N PHE A 315 -2.28 20.54 0.49
CA PHE A 315 -3.02 21.80 0.42
C PHE A 315 -4.01 21.98 1.57
N ARG A 316 -4.02 21.03 2.52
CA ARG A 316 -4.96 21.00 3.64
C ARG A 316 -4.60 22.09 4.67
N PRO A 317 -5.52 23.02 4.99
CA PRO A 317 -5.28 24.04 6.02
C PRO A 317 -5.04 23.43 7.41
N VAL A 318 -4.28 24.14 8.25
CA VAL A 318 -3.88 23.67 9.60
C VAL A 318 -5.08 23.33 10.51
N ASP A 319 -6.21 24.03 10.35
CA ASP A 319 -7.42 23.79 11.16
C ASP A 319 -8.47 22.92 10.45
N PHE A 320 -8.14 22.35 9.29
CA PHE A 320 -9.08 21.60 8.48
C PHE A 320 -9.30 20.18 9.04
N VAL A 321 -10.56 19.74 9.02
CA VAL A 321 -11.00 18.38 9.39
C VAL A 321 -11.90 17.86 8.27
N ASN A 322 -11.60 16.69 7.71
CA ASN A 322 -12.54 16.01 6.83
C ASN A 322 -13.68 15.40 7.66
N MET A 323 -14.92 15.75 7.35
CA MET A 323 -16.10 15.12 7.93
C MET A 323 -16.95 14.53 6.81
N PRO A 324 -16.83 13.22 6.49
CA PRO A 324 -17.80 12.55 5.63
C PRO A 324 -19.17 12.50 6.32
N PRO A 325 -20.30 12.41 5.59
CA PRO A 325 -21.60 12.15 6.21
C PRO A 325 -21.56 10.87 7.07
N LYS A 326 -22.17 10.91 8.25
CA LYS A 326 -22.28 9.75 9.15
C LYS A 326 -23.43 8.86 8.74
N LEU A 327 -23.22 7.56 8.80
CA LEU A 327 -24.25 6.53 8.74
C LEU A 327 -24.48 6.02 10.15
N ILE A 328 -25.71 6.16 10.63
CA ILE A 328 -26.14 5.67 11.94
C ILE A 328 -27.19 4.58 11.78
N SER A 329 -27.22 3.64 12.73
CA SER A 329 -28.26 2.63 12.84
C SER A 329 -29.03 2.80 14.13
N CYS A 330 -30.36 2.88 14.04
CA CYS A 330 -31.25 2.99 15.20
C CYS A 330 -32.30 1.87 15.16
N VAL A 331 -32.82 1.49 16.32
CA VAL A 331 -33.94 0.53 16.41
C VAL A 331 -35.22 1.34 16.61
N ASN A 332 -36.13 1.30 15.63
CA ASN A 332 -37.42 1.94 15.70
C ASN A 332 -38.53 0.88 15.60
N HIS A 333 -39.39 0.77 16.63
CA HIS A 333 -40.44 -0.25 16.73
C HIS A 333 -39.96 -1.69 16.45
N GLY A 334 -38.75 -2.03 16.91
CA GLY A 334 -38.14 -3.36 16.69
C GLY A 334 -37.53 -3.58 15.30
N LEU A 335 -37.63 -2.59 14.39
CA LEU A 335 -36.97 -2.62 13.08
C LEU A 335 -35.72 -1.75 13.08
N LYS A 336 -34.65 -2.28 12.49
CA LYS A 336 -33.39 -1.54 12.32
C LYS A 336 -33.53 -0.54 11.16
N VAL A 337 -33.34 0.74 11.45
CA VAL A 337 -33.44 1.85 10.50
C VAL A 337 -32.07 2.53 10.40
N PHE A 338 -31.63 2.76 9.16
CA PHE A 338 -30.40 3.48 8.87
C PHE A 338 -30.70 4.93 8.49
N GLN A 339 -29.90 5.87 9.00
CA GLN A 339 -30.02 7.29 8.68
C GLN A 339 -28.67 7.90 8.33
N PHE A 340 -28.68 8.87 7.41
CA PHE A 340 -27.51 9.64 7.02
C PHE A 340 -27.53 11.01 7.70
N ILE A 341 -26.50 11.32 8.49
CA ILE A 341 -26.33 12.62 9.14
C ILE A 341 -25.21 13.37 8.43
N TYR A 342 -25.55 14.54 7.88
CA TYR A 342 -24.59 15.40 7.19
C TYR A 342 -23.99 16.42 8.17
N PRO A 343 -22.68 16.72 8.08
CA PRO A 343 -22.08 17.75 8.91
C PRO A 343 -22.64 19.13 8.52
N GLN A 344 -23.06 19.92 9.50
CA GLN A 344 -23.40 21.33 9.35
C GLN A 344 -22.16 22.19 9.54
N SER A 345 -21.95 23.16 8.65
CA SER A 345 -20.88 24.15 8.78
C SER A 345 -21.39 25.44 9.37
N ASP A 346 -20.88 25.83 10.53
CA ASP A 346 -21.06 27.17 11.07
C ASP A 346 -20.14 28.12 10.28
N MET A 347 -20.70 28.93 9.39
CA MET A 347 -19.97 30.06 8.81
C MET A 347 -19.80 31.12 9.90
N ASN A 348 -18.57 31.45 10.27
CA ASN A 348 -18.29 32.58 11.14
C ASN A 348 -17.94 33.80 10.26
N PRO A 349 -18.87 34.74 10.03
CA PRO A 349 -18.67 35.86 9.10
C PRO A 349 -17.57 36.86 9.53
N ALA A 350 -17.09 36.78 10.77
CA ALA A 350 -16.05 37.67 11.30
C ALA A 350 -14.61 37.34 10.84
N ILE A 351 -14.40 36.29 10.03
CA ILE A 351 -13.07 35.82 9.59
C ILE A 351 -12.93 35.92 8.06
N GLU A 352 -13.54 36.92 7.43
CA GLU A 352 -13.25 37.27 6.02
C GLU A 352 -12.01 38.17 5.87
N SER A 353 -11.43 38.70 6.96
CA SER A 353 -10.41 39.74 6.90
C SER A 353 -8.96 39.29 7.11
N ARG A 354 -8.66 37.99 7.21
CA ARG A 354 -7.27 37.53 7.14
C ARG A 354 -6.94 37.16 5.71
N GLU A 355 -6.17 38.04 5.06
CA GLU A 355 -5.54 37.79 3.76
C GLU A 355 -5.04 36.34 3.68
N ILE A 356 -5.50 35.64 2.65
CA ILE A 356 -4.86 34.43 2.16
C ILE A 356 -3.40 34.86 1.92
N PRO A 357 -2.38 34.21 2.52
CA PRO A 357 -1.01 34.55 2.16
C PRO A 357 -0.90 34.40 0.65
N SER A 358 -0.51 35.48 -0.03
CA SER A 358 -0.21 35.47 -1.45
C SER A 358 0.97 34.55 -1.69
N ILE A 359 0.70 33.25 -1.84
CA ILE A 359 1.69 32.29 -2.33
C ILE A 359 1.75 32.43 -3.86
N GLU A 360 1.89 33.65 -4.38
CA GLU A 360 2.38 33.89 -5.73
C GLU A 360 3.91 33.96 -5.66
N GLY A 361 4.51 32.81 -5.35
CA GLY A 361 5.95 32.61 -5.45
C GLY A 361 6.26 31.64 -6.58
N PRO A 362 7.43 31.76 -7.25
CA PRO A 362 7.87 30.81 -8.28
C PRO A 362 7.80 29.34 -7.84
N HIS A 363 7.87 29.08 -6.52
CA HIS A 363 7.67 27.77 -5.90
C HIS A 363 6.26 27.17 -6.04
N LEU A 364 5.17 27.95 -6.03
CA LEU A 364 3.81 27.38 -6.13
C LEU A 364 3.55 26.82 -7.53
N SER A 365 3.99 27.50 -8.58
CA SER A 365 3.83 26.98 -9.96
C SER A 365 4.66 25.71 -10.17
N GLU A 366 5.83 25.61 -9.55
CA GLU A 366 6.72 24.45 -9.63
C GLU A 366 6.22 23.27 -8.78
N MET A 367 5.63 23.53 -7.61
CA MET A 367 4.99 22.53 -6.76
C MET A 367 3.64 22.06 -7.30
N ILE A 368 2.86 22.96 -7.92
CA ILE A 368 1.69 22.59 -8.73
C ILE A 368 2.16 21.74 -9.90
N LYS A 369 3.26 22.09 -10.59
CA LYS A 369 3.83 21.22 -11.64
C LYS A 369 4.30 19.87 -11.13
N LEU A 370 4.82 19.76 -9.90
CA LEU A 370 5.23 18.49 -9.28
C LEU A 370 4.02 17.63 -8.89
N SER A 371 3.02 18.20 -8.21
CA SER A 371 1.78 17.50 -7.85
C SER A 371 0.92 17.14 -9.07
N ILE A 372 0.82 18.03 -10.07
CA ILE A 372 0.18 17.78 -11.38
C ILE A 372 1.02 16.83 -12.25
N LYS A 373 2.36 16.79 -12.14
CA LYS A 373 3.17 15.76 -12.82
C LYS A 373 2.77 14.34 -12.40
N PHE A 374 2.24 14.19 -11.18
CA PHE A 374 1.89 12.91 -10.58
C PHE A 374 0.38 12.59 -10.57
N GLN A 375 -0.46 13.44 -11.15
CA GLN A 375 -1.89 13.15 -11.36
C GLN A 375 -2.34 13.61 -12.75
N SER A 376 -3.08 12.76 -13.47
CA SER A 376 -3.70 13.16 -14.74
C SER A 376 -4.64 14.34 -14.49
N THR A 377 -4.35 15.47 -15.14
CA THR A 377 -5.12 16.72 -15.11
C THR A 377 -6.64 16.50 -15.19
N ASN A 378 -7.31 16.43 -14.04
CA ASN A 378 -8.76 16.29 -13.97
C ASN A 378 -9.39 17.60 -13.48
N LYS A 379 -10.36 18.15 -14.22
CA LYS A 379 -11.13 19.36 -13.84
C LYS A 379 -11.83 19.21 -12.47
N SER A 380 -12.06 17.99 -12.00
CA SER A 380 -12.57 17.72 -10.65
C SER A 380 -11.61 18.23 -9.56
N PHE A 381 -10.31 17.98 -9.73
CA PHE A 381 -9.27 18.37 -8.75
C PHE A 381 -9.19 19.90 -8.57
N SER A 382 -9.25 20.67 -9.66
CA SER A 382 -9.25 22.15 -9.58
C SER A 382 -10.52 22.72 -8.94
N THR A 383 -11.64 22.01 -9.03
CA THR A 383 -12.91 22.39 -8.39
C THR A 383 -12.89 22.06 -6.90
N SER A 384 -12.32 20.92 -6.51
CA SER A 384 -12.07 20.54 -5.11
C SER A 384 -11.04 21.48 -4.45
N PHE A 385 -10.00 21.90 -5.18
CA PHE A 385 -9.01 22.91 -4.74
C PHE A 385 -9.66 24.23 -4.29
N ARG A 386 -10.68 24.72 -5.02
CA ARG A 386 -11.46 25.93 -4.62
C ARG A 386 -12.29 25.74 -3.36
N ARG A 387 -12.56 24.49 -2.95
CA ARG A 387 -13.28 24.16 -1.72
C ARG A 387 -12.37 24.30 -0.50
N PHE A 388 -11.10 23.95 -0.63
CA PHE A 388 -10.08 24.05 0.42
C PHE A 388 -9.65 25.50 0.72
N SER A 389 -9.57 26.37 -0.29
CA SER A 389 -9.14 27.76 -0.11
C SER A 389 -10.14 28.67 0.63
N ARG A 390 -11.34 28.17 0.97
CA ARG A 390 -12.44 28.97 1.55
C ARG A 390 -12.93 28.51 2.93
N GLN A 391 -12.20 27.63 3.64
CA GLN A 391 -12.72 27.01 4.86
C GLN A 391 -11.81 27.17 6.08
N LYS A 392 -12.09 28.20 6.88
CA LYS A 392 -12.03 28.10 8.35
C LYS A 392 -13.47 27.83 8.81
N ARG A 393 -13.82 26.57 9.06
CA ARG A 393 -15.16 26.17 9.50
C ARG A 393 -15.05 25.32 10.75
N SER A 394 -15.78 25.71 11.79
CA SER A 394 -16.20 24.76 12.82
C SER A 394 -17.33 23.94 12.22
N THR A 395 -17.16 22.64 12.11
CA THR A 395 -18.13 21.74 11.48
C THR A 395 -18.61 20.76 12.54
N ARG A 396 -19.92 20.61 12.71
CA ARG A 396 -20.54 19.74 13.72
C ARG A 396 -21.61 18.87 13.06
N TYR A 397 -21.81 17.66 13.55
CA TYR A 397 -23.03 16.90 13.25
C TYR A 397 -24.14 17.45 14.12
N ILE A 398 -25.08 18.17 13.51
CA ILE A 398 -26.23 18.74 14.22
C ILE A 398 -27.46 17.97 13.73
N CYS A 399 -28.10 17.26 14.65
CA CYS A 399 -29.45 16.75 14.44
C CYS A 399 -30.41 17.95 14.44
N PRO A 400 -31.28 18.13 13.43
CA PRO A 400 -32.28 19.19 13.48
C PRO A 400 -33.18 18.95 14.69
N THR A 401 -33.12 19.82 15.69
CA THR A 401 -34.24 19.99 16.62
C THR A 401 -35.40 20.59 15.82
N GLU A 402 -36.63 20.19 16.14
CA GLU A 402 -37.84 20.67 15.47
C GLU A 402 -37.75 22.17 15.16
N ILE A 403 -38.14 22.54 13.93
CA ILE A 403 -38.22 23.89 13.32
C ILE A 403 -37.13 24.16 12.28
N GLU A 404 -37.45 23.88 11.01
CA GLU A 404 -37.53 24.89 9.94
C GLU A 404 -38.14 24.26 8.67
N LYS A 405 -39.44 24.45 8.48
CA LYS A 405 -40.13 24.17 7.21
C LYS A 405 -39.92 25.38 6.30
N SER A 406 -38.96 25.36 5.37
CA SER A 406 -39.10 26.20 4.17
C SER A 406 -38.38 25.67 2.92
N PHE A 407 -39.15 25.62 1.84
CA PHE A 407 -38.83 25.59 0.41
C PHE A 407 -37.82 24.57 -0.16
N MET A 408 -38.33 23.64 -0.99
CA MET A 408 -37.52 22.99 -2.04
C MET A 408 -38.27 22.73 -3.33
N GLY A 409 -37.77 23.31 -4.42
CA GLY A 409 -38.03 22.87 -5.79
C GLY A 409 -37.29 21.57 -6.14
N PHE A 410 -37.68 20.99 -7.27
CA PHE A 410 -37.22 19.69 -7.78
C PHE A 410 -35.70 19.63 -8.05
N LYS A 411 -34.91 19.16 -7.07
CA LYS A 411 -33.49 18.76 -7.26
C LYS A 411 -33.35 17.24 -7.40
N SER A 412 -32.38 16.80 -8.22
CA SER A 412 -32.02 15.36 -8.37
C SER A 412 -31.45 14.79 -7.07
N LEU A 413 -31.55 13.46 -6.88
CA LEU A 413 -31.06 12.74 -5.68
C LEU A 413 -29.59 13.05 -5.37
N LYS A 414 -28.73 13.06 -6.40
CA LYS A 414 -27.31 13.45 -6.29
C LYS A 414 -27.15 14.90 -5.79
N LYS A 415 -27.96 15.85 -6.26
CA LYS A 415 -27.96 17.23 -5.73
C LYS A 415 -28.50 17.29 -4.30
N LYS A 416 -29.51 16.50 -3.94
CA LYS A 416 -30.07 16.46 -2.57
C LYS A 416 -29.08 15.87 -1.55
N LEU A 417 -28.38 14.80 -1.91
CA LEU A 417 -27.28 14.18 -1.15
C LEU A 417 -26.11 15.16 -0.99
N ILE A 418 -25.69 15.83 -2.07
CA ILE A 418 -24.57 16.79 -2.03
C ILE A 418 -24.94 18.10 -1.30
N SER A 419 -26.21 18.52 -1.32
CA SER A 419 -26.65 19.77 -0.71
C SER A 419 -27.21 19.62 0.71
N GLY A 420 -27.11 18.45 1.35
CA GLY A 420 -27.59 18.23 2.72
C GLY A 420 -29.10 18.44 2.90
N ASN A 421 -29.90 18.28 1.84
CA ASN A 421 -31.32 18.65 1.81
C ASN A 421 -32.27 17.44 1.79
N LEU A 422 -31.80 16.29 2.24
CA LEU A 422 -32.69 15.22 2.64
C LEU A 422 -33.33 15.63 3.96
N LYS A 423 -34.67 15.74 4.00
CA LYS A 423 -35.41 15.84 5.26
C LYS A 423 -35.06 14.60 6.09
N VAL A 424 -34.37 14.78 7.20
CA VAL A 424 -34.12 13.71 8.18
C VAL A 424 -34.84 14.12 9.46
N GLN A 425 -35.79 13.30 9.87
CA GLN A 425 -36.41 13.37 11.19
C GLN A 425 -35.45 12.62 12.13
N CYS A 426 -34.74 13.35 12.97
CA CYS A 426 -33.79 12.80 13.93
C CYS A 426 -34.54 12.36 15.18
N ASP A 427 -34.66 11.04 15.38
CA ASP A 427 -35.23 10.43 16.59
C ASP A 427 -34.19 9.51 17.29
N CYS A 428 -32.91 9.71 16.97
CA CYS A 428 -31.81 9.00 17.61
C CYS A 428 -31.14 10.00 18.56
N ASN A 429 -31.37 9.83 19.86
CA ASN A 429 -30.91 10.75 20.90
C ASN A 429 -29.43 11.12 20.74
N ASN A 430 -29.17 12.42 20.86
CA ASN A 430 -27.88 13.11 20.81
C ASN A 430 -26.68 12.24 21.20
N VAL A 431 -25.78 11.98 20.25
CA VAL A 431 -24.38 11.69 20.57
C VAL A 431 -23.51 12.64 19.78
N PHE A 432 -23.04 13.69 20.46
CA PHE A 432 -21.87 14.45 20.00
C PHE A 432 -20.72 13.45 19.92
N GLN A 433 -20.33 13.07 18.71
CA GLN A 433 -19.16 12.23 18.51
C GLN A 433 -18.03 13.00 17.85
N GLU A 434 -16.81 12.67 18.29
CA GLU A 434 -15.58 13.16 17.70
C GLU A 434 -15.52 12.76 16.22
N ALA A 435 -14.93 13.63 15.41
CA ALA A 435 -14.71 13.35 14.00
C ALA A 435 -13.70 12.20 13.85
N ILE A 436 -13.94 11.35 12.84
CA ILE A 436 -13.04 10.25 12.50
C ILE A 436 -11.65 10.76 12.07
N ASP A 437 -11.60 11.93 11.42
CA ASP A 437 -10.37 12.60 10.98
C ASP A 437 -9.85 13.62 12.00
N CYS A 438 -8.54 13.88 11.95
CA CYS A 438 -7.87 14.85 12.81
C CYS A 438 -7.85 16.26 12.26
N LYS A 439 -7.78 17.26 13.15
CA LYS A 439 -7.24 18.57 12.76
C LYS A 439 -5.79 18.42 12.35
N SER A 440 -5.38 19.04 11.25
CA SER A 440 -3.98 19.04 10.80
C SER A 440 -3.01 19.63 11.85
N SER A 441 -3.48 20.55 12.71
CA SER A 441 -2.74 21.06 13.87
C SER A 441 -2.54 20.04 14.99
N ASN A 442 -3.54 19.17 15.21
CA ASN A 442 -3.46 18.09 16.21
C ASN A 442 -2.60 16.92 15.74
N MET A 443 -2.42 16.78 14.43
CA MET A 443 -1.34 15.98 13.87
C MET A 443 -0.02 16.68 14.21
N LYS A 444 0.46 16.52 15.45
CA LYS A 444 1.60 17.19 16.13
C LYS A 444 2.92 17.26 15.32
N TRP A 445 2.96 16.74 14.10
CA TRP A 445 4.11 16.54 13.24
C TRP A 445 4.05 17.32 11.91
N LEU A 446 2.88 17.71 11.43
CA LEU A 446 2.78 18.43 10.15
C LEU A 446 3.33 19.88 10.18
N PRO A 447 3.18 20.69 11.26
CA PRO A 447 3.56 22.11 11.21
C PRO A 447 5.07 22.39 11.28
N LYS A 448 5.92 21.39 11.52
CA LYS A 448 7.39 21.54 11.46
C LYS A 448 8.02 21.06 10.14
N ILE A 449 7.23 20.47 9.24
CA ILE A 449 7.67 20.14 7.87
C ILE A 449 7.57 21.40 7.00
N ARG A 450 8.25 22.48 7.39
CA ARG A 450 9.10 23.12 6.38
C ARG A 450 10.21 22.10 6.16
N LEU A 451 10.60 21.87 4.91
CA LEU A 451 11.68 20.99 4.48
C LEU A 451 13.03 21.37 5.13
N ASP A 452 13.12 21.32 6.45
CA ASP A 452 14.31 21.64 7.19
C ASP A 452 15.22 20.43 7.15
N ARG A 453 16.49 20.71 6.88
CA ARG A 453 17.55 19.74 6.62
C ARG A 453 17.72 18.74 7.77
N SER A 454 17.28 19.12 8.98
CA SER A 454 17.40 18.41 10.25
C SER A 454 16.56 17.12 10.37
N SER A 455 15.41 17.01 9.68
CA SER A 455 14.56 15.80 9.79
C SER A 455 15.13 14.57 9.08
N TYR A 456 15.97 14.78 8.05
CA TYR A 456 16.69 13.70 7.37
C TYR A 456 17.91 13.23 8.16
N GLU A 457 18.47 14.06 9.04
CA GLU A 457 19.56 13.68 9.94
C GLU A 457 19.06 12.75 11.05
N SER A 458 17.86 12.98 11.58
CA SER A 458 17.23 12.10 12.59
C SER A 458 16.79 10.73 12.04
N ALA A 459 16.57 10.62 10.73
CA ALA A 459 16.25 9.37 10.04
C ALA A 459 17.47 8.68 9.40
N SER A 460 18.67 9.25 9.53
CA SER A 460 19.86 8.69 8.90
C SER A 460 20.33 7.45 9.64
N PHE A 461 20.22 6.30 8.97
CA PHE A 461 20.88 5.09 9.42
C PHE A 461 22.35 5.16 9.00
N SER A 462 23.25 4.88 9.94
CA SER A 462 24.66 4.68 9.59
C SER A 462 24.80 3.42 8.73
N LEU A 463 25.87 3.33 7.96
CA LEU A 463 26.16 2.14 7.16
C LEU A 463 26.18 0.88 8.05
N GLU A 464 26.85 0.95 9.21
CA GLU A 464 26.95 -0.15 10.18
C GLU A 464 25.56 -0.59 10.67
N SER A 465 24.68 0.38 10.95
CA SER A 465 23.32 0.11 11.43
C SER A 465 22.48 -0.57 10.35
N LEU A 466 22.61 -0.16 9.08
CA LEU A 466 21.92 -0.80 7.97
C LEU A 466 22.45 -2.22 7.73
N LEU A 467 23.76 -2.39 7.71
CA LEU A 467 24.39 -3.70 7.50
C LEU A 467 23.93 -4.70 8.55
N ALA A 468 23.97 -4.31 9.83
CA ALA A 468 23.52 -5.16 10.94
C ALA A 468 22.02 -5.48 10.88
N LEU A 469 21.22 -4.59 10.29
CA LEU A 469 19.78 -4.76 10.17
C LEU A 469 19.36 -5.70 9.04
N VAL A 470 20.06 -5.65 7.90
CA VAL A 470 19.66 -6.36 6.67
C VAL A 470 20.43 -7.66 6.44
N SER A 471 21.60 -7.82 7.06
CA SER A 471 22.42 -9.02 6.90
C SER A 471 21.76 -10.24 7.53
N ASP A 472 21.98 -11.40 6.91
CA ASP A 472 21.71 -12.70 7.49
C ASP A 472 22.87 -13.18 8.39
N GLU A 473 22.77 -14.40 8.93
CA GLU A 473 23.82 -15.04 9.73
C GLU A 473 25.16 -15.16 8.96
N ASN A 474 25.09 -15.28 7.62
CA ASN A 474 26.25 -15.34 6.74
C ASN A 474 26.89 -13.97 6.49
N LYS A 475 26.33 -12.87 7.02
CA LYS A 475 26.82 -11.50 6.82
C LYS A 475 27.01 -11.14 5.33
N ILE A 476 26.12 -11.61 4.46
CA ILE A 476 26.17 -11.32 3.03
C ILE A 476 25.39 -10.05 2.74
N ILE A 477 25.96 -9.16 1.93
CA ILE A 477 25.33 -7.91 1.52
C ILE A 477 25.40 -7.78 0.00
N VAL A 478 24.24 -7.71 -0.63
CA VAL A 478 24.12 -7.28 -2.03
C VAL A 478 24.19 -5.75 -2.06
N LEU A 479 25.26 -5.21 -2.62
CA LEU A 479 25.52 -3.78 -2.61
C LEU A 479 25.36 -3.19 -4.02
N SER A 480 24.67 -2.05 -4.10
CA SER A 480 24.70 -1.22 -5.30
C SER A 480 24.96 0.24 -4.95
N VAL A 481 25.71 0.94 -5.78
CA VAL A 481 25.99 2.38 -5.64
C VAL A 481 25.41 3.12 -6.83
N VAL A 482 24.47 4.01 -6.56
CA VAL A 482 23.50 4.48 -7.56
C VAL A 482 23.30 5.99 -7.43
N GLY A 483 22.97 6.64 -8.55
CA GLY A 483 22.50 8.04 -8.58
C GLY A 483 21.03 8.14 -8.97
N TYR A 484 20.40 9.29 -8.69
CA TYR A 484 18.96 9.50 -8.89
C TYR A 484 18.51 9.31 -10.34
N ASN A 485 19.39 9.56 -11.30
CA ASN A 485 19.15 9.28 -12.71
C ASN A 485 18.89 7.79 -12.99
N TYR A 486 19.30 6.86 -12.14
CA TYR A 486 18.99 5.43 -12.29
C TYR A 486 17.84 4.95 -11.39
N LYS A 487 17.09 5.84 -10.73
CA LYS A 487 16.06 5.47 -9.73
C LYS A 487 15.03 4.44 -10.21
N ASP A 488 14.60 4.52 -11.47
CA ASP A 488 13.56 3.59 -11.98
C ASP A 488 14.15 2.20 -12.22
N MET A 489 15.40 2.12 -12.73
CA MET A 489 16.13 0.84 -12.83
C MET A 489 16.43 0.27 -11.44
N LEU A 490 16.80 1.11 -10.48
CA LEU A 490 16.95 0.71 -9.08
C LEU A 490 15.66 0.07 -8.56
N MET A 491 14.50 0.67 -8.80
CA MET A 491 13.23 0.07 -8.36
C MET A 491 12.95 -1.25 -9.07
N SER A 492 13.21 -1.37 -10.37
CA SER A 492 13.10 -2.65 -11.08
C SER A 492 14.04 -3.71 -10.50
N TRP A 493 15.29 -3.34 -10.19
CA TRP A 493 16.28 -4.21 -9.57
C TRP A 493 15.85 -4.65 -8.16
N VAL A 494 15.38 -3.73 -7.31
CA VAL A 494 14.82 -4.04 -5.98
C VAL A 494 13.62 -4.98 -6.09
N CYS A 495 12.70 -4.72 -7.01
CA CYS A 495 11.54 -5.58 -7.24
C CYS A 495 11.96 -6.99 -7.66
N ARG A 496 13.03 -7.10 -8.47
CA ARG A 496 13.57 -8.39 -8.85
C ARG A 496 14.22 -9.12 -7.67
N LEU A 497 15.01 -8.44 -6.84
CA LEU A 497 15.56 -9.03 -5.62
C LEU A 497 14.47 -9.54 -4.68
N ARG A 498 13.39 -8.76 -4.50
CA ARG A 498 12.22 -9.18 -3.71
C ARG A 498 11.56 -10.44 -4.26
N LYS A 499 11.40 -10.56 -5.59
CA LYS A 499 10.89 -11.78 -6.24
C LYS A 499 11.80 -12.99 -6.03
N LEU A 500 13.11 -12.77 -5.98
CA LEU A 500 14.13 -13.79 -5.70
C LEU A 500 14.32 -14.06 -4.20
N GLN A 501 13.48 -13.44 -3.33
CA GLN A 501 13.56 -13.56 -1.87
C GLN A 501 14.91 -13.11 -1.28
N ILE A 502 15.57 -12.15 -1.93
CA ILE A 502 16.83 -11.55 -1.46
C ILE A 502 16.49 -10.26 -0.70
N SER A 503 16.61 -10.28 0.63
CA SER A 503 16.39 -9.13 1.50
C SER A 503 17.68 -8.45 1.98
N SER A 504 18.82 -9.12 1.87
CA SER A 504 20.12 -8.67 2.38
C SER A 504 20.83 -7.74 1.39
N TYR A 505 20.20 -6.61 1.04
CA TYR A 505 20.80 -5.62 0.15
C TYR A 505 20.90 -4.23 0.79
N VAL A 506 21.84 -3.43 0.32
CA VAL A 506 22.04 -2.02 0.73
C VAL A 506 22.33 -1.16 -0.49
N ILE A 507 21.83 0.08 -0.48
CA ILE A 507 22.00 1.05 -1.57
C ILE A 507 22.86 2.21 -1.08
N GLY A 508 24.00 2.43 -1.73
CA GLY A 508 24.79 3.64 -1.58
C GLY A 508 24.30 4.72 -2.52
N ALA A 509 23.69 5.78 -1.99
CA ALA A 509 23.27 6.94 -2.77
C ALA A 509 24.41 7.94 -2.95
N ILE A 510 24.76 8.26 -4.20
CA ILE A 510 25.83 9.22 -4.51
C ILE A 510 25.36 10.68 -4.48
N ASP A 511 24.05 10.91 -4.47
CA ASP A 511 23.43 12.22 -4.46
C ASP A 511 22.23 12.28 -3.50
N LYS A 512 21.91 13.51 -3.06
CA LYS A 512 20.86 13.74 -2.07
C LYS A 512 19.47 13.35 -2.55
N GLN A 513 19.19 13.52 -3.84
CA GLN A 513 17.89 13.21 -4.42
C GLN A 513 17.61 11.71 -4.35
N LEU A 514 18.61 10.86 -4.62
CA LEU A 514 18.45 9.42 -4.48
C LEU A 514 18.32 8.98 -3.04
N TYR A 515 19.10 9.56 -2.13
CA TYR A 515 18.98 9.27 -0.71
C TYR A 515 17.56 9.54 -0.20
N GLU A 516 17.04 10.75 -0.45
CA GLU A 516 15.66 11.11 -0.07
C GLU A 516 14.62 10.21 -0.73
N PHE A 517 14.79 9.90 -2.02
CA PHE A 517 13.92 8.95 -2.72
C PHE A 517 13.94 7.56 -2.09
N GLY A 518 15.12 7.01 -1.79
CA GLY A 518 15.27 5.68 -1.19
C GLY A 518 14.61 5.58 0.17
N ILE A 519 14.77 6.59 1.03
CA ILE A 519 14.08 6.68 2.33
C ILE A 519 12.56 6.68 2.11
N LEU A 520 12.06 7.51 1.19
CA LEU A 520 10.63 7.60 0.86
C LEU A 520 10.06 6.31 0.24
N GLN A 521 10.90 5.46 -0.35
CA GLN A 521 10.53 4.14 -0.86
C GLN A 521 10.70 3.03 0.18
N GLY A 522 11.16 3.34 1.40
CA GLY A 522 11.42 2.34 2.44
C GLY A 522 12.57 1.40 2.09
N LEU A 523 13.61 1.90 1.40
CA LEU A 523 14.79 1.13 0.99
C LEU A 523 15.95 1.29 2.02
N PRO A 524 16.84 0.29 2.16
CA PRO A 524 18.03 0.39 3.00
C PRO A 524 19.10 1.23 2.30
N VAL A 525 19.01 2.55 2.45
CA VAL A 525 19.86 3.52 1.73
C VAL A 525 20.72 4.35 2.68
N PHE A 526 21.98 4.60 2.29
CA PHE A 526 22.86 5.54 2.98
C PHE A 526 23.53 6.49 1.97
N MET A 527 24.00 7.65 2.44
CA MET A 527 24.71 8.61 1.59
C MET A 527 26.19 8.21 1.44
N VAL A 528 26.67 8.16 0.21
CA VAL A 528 28.08 7.89 -0.10
C VAL A 528 28.87 9.19 -0.04
N GLY A 529 29.63 9.38 1.04
CA GLY A 529 30.50 10.55 1.24
C GLY A 529 29.75 11.87 1.52
N LYS A 530 30.50 12.98 1.70
CA LYS A 530 29.92 14.34 1.74
C LYS A 530 29.62 14.78 0.30
N SER A 531 28.33 14.90 -0.01
CA SER A 531 27.69 15.39 -1.26
C SER A 531 28.64 15.95 -2.33
N MET A 532 28.78 15.26 -3.47
CA MET A 532 29.38 15.86 -4.66
C MET A 532 28.29 16.55 -5.50
N ASP A 533 28.39 17.87 -5.66
CA ASP A 533 27.64 18.62 -6.68
C ASP A 533 28.26 18.34 -8.05
N VAL A 534 27.72 17.36 -8.79
CA VAL A 534 28.15 17.09 -10.18
C VAL A 534 26.95 17.23 -11.11
N SER A 535 27.10 18.03 -12.17
CA SER A 535 26.09 18.24 -13.21
C SER A 535 25.61 16.92 -13.81
N PHE A 536 24.29 16.72 -13.79
CA PHE A 536 23.63 15.41 -13.88
C PHE A 536 23.40 14.87 -15.29
N ASN A 537 23.43 15.71 -16.33
CA ASN A 537 23.15 15.29 -17.71
C ASN A 537 24.39 14.73 -18.43
N ASP A 538 25.59 14.92 -17.89
CA ASP A 538 26.87 14.60 -18.56
C ASP A 538 27.58 13.37 -17.95
N CYS A 539 26.89 12.56 -17.13
CA CYS A 539 27.47 11.38 -16.47
C CYS A 539 27.26 10.09 -17.29
N HIS A 540 28.14 9.83 -18.25
CA HIS A 540 28.09 8.66 -19.15
C HIS A 540 29.45 7.94 -19.19
N PHE A 541 29.49 6.70 -19.71
CA PHE A 541 30.73 5.93 -19.80
C PHE A 541 31.85 6.77 -20.47
N GLY A 542 32.98 6.89 -19.78
CA GLY A 542 34.13 7.67 -20.23
C GLY A 542 34.19 9.14 -19.73
N THR A 543 33.11 9.70 -19.15
CA THR A 543 33.10 11.10 -18.69
C THR A 543 33.78 11.28 -17.32
N GLU A 544 34.19 12.51 -16.97
CA GLU A 544 34.87 12.80 -15.69
C GLU A 544 33.97 12.48 -14.48
N CYS A 545 32.66 12.75 -14.59
CA CYS A 545 31.66 12.32 -13.61
C CYS A 545 31.66 10.79 -13.43
N PHE A 546 31.63 10.02 -14.52
CA PHE A 546 31.67 8.55 -14.47
C PHE A 546 32.96 8.02 -13.83
N LYS A 547 34.10 8.66 -14.11
CA LYS A 547 35.38 8.34 -13.45
C LYS A 547 35.32 8.61 -11.94
N LYS A 548 34.73 9.72 -11.49
CA LYS A 548 34.56 10.03 -10.06
C LYS A 548 33.61 9.04 -9.37
N VAL A 549 32.48 8.71 -10.00
CA VAL A 549 31.47 7.77 -9.46
C VAL A 549 31.98 6.34 -9.38
N THR A 550 32.67 5.84 -10.42
CA THR A 550 33.24 4.49 -10.38
C THR A 550 34.23 4.32 -9.23
N LYS A 551 35.15 5.28 -9.04
CA LYS A 551 36.10 5.28 -7.90
C LYS A 551 35.43 5.30 -6.52
N MET A 552 34.15 5.66 -6.42
CA MET A 552 33.39 5.58 -5.17
C MET A 552 32.87 4.16 -4.89
N LYS A 553 32.65 3.33 -5.91
CA LYS A 553 32.10 1.97 -5.78
C LYS A 553 33.04 1.08 -4.97
N SER A 554 34.31 0.95 -5.37
CA SER A 554 35.27 0.12 -4.61
C SER A 554 35.55 0.65 -3.21
N ARG A 555 35.48 1.98 -3.00
CA ARG A 555 35.65 2.58 -1.66
C ARG A 555 34.54 2.16 -0.71
N VAL A 556 33.29 2.18 -1.15
CA VAL A 556 32.17 1.70 -0.34
C VAL A 556 32.33 0.20 -0.06
N VAL A 557 32.68 -0.59 -1.09
CA VAL A 557 32.90 -2.03 -0.91
C VAL A 557 34.00 -2.28 0.12
N LEU A 558 35.12 -1.57 0.04
CA LEU A 558 36.22 -1.65 1.02
C LEU A 558 35.75 -1.30 2.45
N GLN A 559 34.90 -0.29 2.62
CA GLN A 559 34.32 0.03 3.93
C GLN A 559 33.49 -1.13 4.48
N VAL A 560 32.63 -1.73 3.65
CA VAL A 560 31.77 -2.87 4.06
C VAL A 560 32.61 -4.11 4.37
N LEU A 561 33.66 -4.38 3.59
CA LEU A 561 34.62 -5.48 3.85
C LEU A 561 35.35 -5.29 5.18
N LYS A 562 35.81 -4.07 5.49
CA LYS A 562 36.46 -3.74 6.77
C LYS A 562 35.54 -3.88 7.98
N LEU A 563 34.22 -3.78 7.77
CA LEU A 563 33.21 -4.06 8.79
C LEU A 563 32.90 -5.57 8.95
N GLY A 564 33.55 -6.44 8.17
CA GLY A 564 33.45 -7.89 8.29
C GLY A 564 32.30 -8.53 7.51
N TYR A 565 31.74 -7.84 6.51
CA TYR A 565 30.65 -8.35 5.67
C TYR A 565 31.16 -8.83 4.31
N ARG A 566 30.54 -9.89 3.78
CA ARG A 566 30.76 -10.36 2.40
C ARG A 566 29.96 -9.48 1.46
N VAL A 567 30.52 -9.15 0.30
CA VAL A 567 29.87 -8.22 -0.63
C VAL A 567 29.64 -8.89 -1.98
N LEU A 568 28.37 -8.94 -2.40
CA LEU A 568 27.98 -9.13 -3.80
C LEU A 568 27.68 -7.76 -4.39
N PHE A 569 28.62 -7.19 -5.12
CA PHE A 569 28.39 -5.93 -5.81
C PHE A 569 27.62 -6.18 -7.11
N SER A 570 26.58 -5.38 -7.37
CA SER A 570 25.82 -5.40 -8.62
C SER A 570 25.43 -3.99 -9.03
N ASP A 571 25.67 -3.65 -10.30
CA ASP A 571 25.03 -2.52 -10.92
C ASP A 571 23.52 -2.78 -11.07
N VAL A 572 22.70 -1.72 -10.98
CA VAL A 572 21.23 -1.81 -11.07
C VAL A 572 20.72 -2.14 -12.46
N ASP A 573 21.58 -2.12 -13.47
CA ASP A 573 21.27 -2.52 -14.83
C ASP A 573 21.65 -3.98 -15.13
N VAL A 574 22.05 -4.75 -14.11
CA VAL A 574 22.16 -6.21 -14.20
C VAL A 574 20.78 -6.81 -13.87
N TYR A 575 20.21 -7.59 -14.80
CA TYR A 575 18.97 -8.32 -14.56
C TYR A 575 19.25 -9.72 -14.02
N TRP A 576 18.54 -10.15 -12.98
CA TRP A 576 18.82 -11.39 -12.26
C TRP A 576 17.77 -12.43 -12.57
N PHE A 577 18.12 -13.59 -13.10
CA PHE A 577 17.19 -14.68 -13.37
C PHE A 577 17.05 -15.64 -12.18
N LYS A 578 18.14 -15.85 -11.44
CA LYS A 578 18.21 -16.75 -10.27
C LYS A 578 18.95 -16.06 -9.13
N ASN A 579 18.79 -16.55 -7.90
CA ASN A 579 19.64 -16.14 -6.77
C ASN A 579 21.04 -16.78 -6.93
N PRO A 580 22.12 -16.00 -7.15
CA PRO A 580 23.47 -16.52 -7.37
C PRO A 580 24.28 -16.70 -6.09
N ILE A 581 23.75 -16.35 -4.92
CA ILE A 581 24.53 -16.25 -3.67
C ILE A 581 25.20 -17.58 -3.33
N ASP A 582 24.46 -18.69 -3.35
CA ASP A 582 25.01 -20.01 -3.00
C ASP A 582 26.13 -20.45 -3.96
N TYR A 583 25.95 -20.18 -5.26
CA TYR A 583 26.95 -20.45 -6.28
C TYR A 583 28.22 -19.62 -6.07
N LEU A 584 28.08 -18.35 -5.71
CA LEU A 584 29.22 -17.45 -5.48
C LEU A 584 29.95 -17.79 -4.17
N MET A 585 29.21 -18.23 -3.16
CA MET A 585 29.77 -18.68 -1.87
C MET A 585 30.63 -19.95 -2.01
N SER A 586 30.39 -20.81 -3.00
CA SER A 586 31.15 -22.06 -3.15
C SER A 586 32.61 -21.85 -3.55
N PHE A 587 33.02 -20.64 -3.97
CA PHE A 587 34.42 -20.33 -4.28
C PHE A 587 35.30 -20.17 -3.03
N GLY A 588 34.70 -19.88 -1.87
CA GLY A 588 35.42 -19.79 -0.60
C GLY A 588 36.31 -18.55 -0.41
N PRO A 589 36.82 -18.31 0.82
CA PRO A 589 37.64 -17.14 1.15
C PRO A 589 38.94 -17.03 0.33
N GLY A 590 39.51 -15.83 0.27
CA GLY A 590 40.71 -15.53 -0.52
C GLY A 590 40.45 -15.42 -2.03
N THR A 591 39.18 -15.40 -2.43
CA THR A 591 38.77 -15.30 -3.83
C THR A 591 38.00 -14.01 -4.12
N LEU A 592 38.24 -13.45 -5.30
CA LEU A 592 37.42 -12.41 -5.92
C LEU A 592 36.80 -12.99 -7.18
N VAL A 593 35.48 -13.09 -7.23
CA VAL A 593 34.77 -13.69 -8.36
C VAL A 593 34.08 -12.60 -9.15
N ALA A 594 34.43 -12.41 -10.42
CA ALA A 594 33.94 -11.28 -11.22
C ALA A 594 33.45 -11.69 -12.60
N GLN A 595 32.48 -10.94 -13.13
CA GLN A 595 32.04 -11.09 -14.50
C GLN A 595 33.15 -10.71 -15.50
N SER A 596 33.12 -11.27 -16.71
CA SER A 596 34.03 -10.93 -17.81
C SER A 596 33.33 -10.10 -18.89
N ASP A 597 34.02 -9.08 -19.40
CA ASP A 597 33.65 -8.30 -20.60
C ASP A 597 34.12 -8.95 -21.91
N GLU A 598 34.80 -10.10 -21.86
CA GLU A 598 35.15 -10.85 -23.07
C GLU A 598 33.89 -11.42 -23.74
N TRP A 599 33.52 -10.88 -24.89
CA TRP A 599 32.31 -11.26 -25.61
C TRP A 599 32.53 -12.37 -26.65
N HIS A 600 33.77 -12.58 -27.12
CA HIS A 600 34.04 -13.63 -28.10
C HIS A 600 33.96 -15.02 -27.44
N ILE A 601 33.12 -15.89 -27.98
CA ILE A 601 32.85 -17.23 -27.43
C ILE A 601 34.14 -18.02 -27.17
N LYS A 602 35.09 -18.01 -28.11
CA LYS A 602 36.39 -18.71 -27.99
C LYS A 602 37.48 -17.94 -27.24
N GLY A 603 37.22 -16.68 -26.85
CA GLY A 603 38.17 -15.86 -26.10
C GLY A 603 38.30 -16.30 -24.65
N ALA A 604 39.50 -16.24 -24.08
CA ALA A 604 39.71 -16.48 -22.66
C ALA A 604 39.01 -15.39 -21.82
N PRO A 605 38.17 -15.73 -20.82
CA PRO A 605 37.50 -14.75 -19.97
C PRO A 605 38.43 -13.74 -19.28
N ASN A 606 39.65 -14.16 -18.92
CA ASN A 606 40.62 -13.33 -18.20
C ASN A 606 41.53 -12.47 -19.11
N LYS A 607 41.10 -12.12 -20.33
CA LYS A 607 41.88 -11.26 -21.24
C LYS A 607 42.22 -9.90 -20.61
N PRO A 608 43.34 -9.26 -21.01
CA PRO A 608 43.76 -7.95 -20.53
C PRO A 608 42.62 -6.93 -20.47
N ARG A 609 42.35 -6.41 -19.27
CA ARG A 609 41.31 -5.39 -18.98
C ARG A 609 39.88 -5.78 -19.35
N HIS A 610 39.59 -7.08 -19.44
CA HIS A 610 38.23 -7.61 -19.66
C HIS A 610 37.56 -8.05 -18.35
N LEU A 611 38.06 -7.67 -17.17
CA LEU A 611 37.30 -7.83 -15.93
C LEU A 611 36.17 -6.79 -15.91
N ASN A 612 34.94 -7.23 -15.66
CA ASN A 612 33.78 -6.36 -15.52
C ASN A 612 33.55 -6.02 -14.04
N SER A 613 33.55 -4.73 -13.69
CA SER A 613 33.38 -4.28 -12.30
C SER A 613 31.92 -3.98 -11.93
N GLY A 614 30.96 -4.38 -12.76
CA GLY A 614 29.53 -4.19 -12.52
C GLY A 614 28.84 -5.37 -11.84
N PHE A 615 29.51 -6.54 -11.76
CA PHE A 615 29.01 -7.69 -11.00
C PHE A 615 30.16 -8.56 -10.47
N TYR A 616 30.35 -8.60 -9.15
CA TYR A 616 31.39 -9.42 -8.51
C TYR A 616 31.09 -9.76 -7.05
N PHE A 617 31.69 -10.83 -6.54
CA PHE A 617 31.58 -11.32 -5.17
C PHE A 617 32.94 -11.40 -4.47
N VAL A 618 33.00 -10.95 -3.22
CA VAL A 618 34.24 -10.80 -2.44
C VAL A 618 34.05 -11.11 -0.96
N TRP A 619 35.11 -11.66 -0.35
CA TRP A 619 35.17 -12.05 1.06
C TRP A 619 35.89 -11.00 1.92
N PRO A 620 35.52 -10.83 3.21
CA PRO A 620 36.16 -9.87 4.11
C PRO A 620 37.45 -10.41 4.76
N ASP A 621 38.29 -11.13 4.00
CA ASP A 621 39.60 -11.59 4.48
C ASP A 621 40.71 -10.54 4.25
N SER A 622 41.82 -10.69 4.98
CA SER A 622 42.92 -9.72 4.95
C SER A 622 43.53 -9.53 3.56
N SER A 623 43.64 -10.62 2.80
CA SER A 623 44.11 -10.61 1.41
C SER A 623 43.19 -9.80 0.50
N THR A 624 41.88 -10.05 0.56
CA THR A 624 40.89 -9.34 -0.23
C THR A 624 40.79 -7.87 0.15
N ILE A 625 40.86 -7.54 1.45
CA ILE A 625 40.91 -6.15 1.92
C ILE A 625 42.14 -5.44 1.37
N ALA A 626 43.32 -6.06 1.44
CA ALA A 626 44.56 -5.50 0.89
C ALA A 626 44.47 -5.30 -0.64
N ALA A 627 43.85 -6.24 -1.35
CA ALA A 627 43.61 -6.10 -2.79
C ALA A 627 42.68 -4.91 -3.11
N PHE A 628 41.61 -4.70 -2.35
CA PHE A 628 40.75 -3.53 -2.53
C PHE A 628 41.45 -2.22 -2.15
N GLU A 629 42.30 -2.21 -1.12
CA GLU A 629 43.14 -1.05 -0.81
C GLU A 629 44.07 -0.70 -1.98
N ALA A 630 44.71 -1.70 -2.60
CA ALA A 630 45.54 -1.53 -3.78
C ALA A 630 44.73 -1.05 -5.01
N ILE A 631 43.53 -1.60 -5.24
CA ILE A 631 42.62 -1.15 -6.32
C ILE A 631 42.21 0.30 -6.13
N VAL A 632 41.78 0.68 -4.92
CA VAL A 632 41.38 2.06 -4.59
C VAL A 632 42.56 3.01 -4.77
N MET A 633 43.75 2.61 -4.32
CA MET A 633 44.98 3.39 -4.45
C MET A 633 45.35 3.58 -5.92
N HIS A 634 45.42 2.49 -6.71
CA HIS A 634 45.71 2.53 -8.13
C HIS A 634 44.71 3.41 -8.90
N ALA A 635 43.41 3.25 -8.62
CA ALA A 635 42.35 4.04 -9.22
C ALA A 635 42.46 5.53 -8.84
N SER A 636 42.89 5.86 -7.63
CA SER A 636 43.06 7.26 -7.19
C SER A 636 44.15 7.99 -7.98
N LEU A 637 45.22 7.27 -8.37
CA LEU A 637 46.36 7.81 -9.12
C LEU A 637 46.12 7.83 -10.65
N SER A 638 45.08 7.15 -11.13
CA SER A 638 44.77 6.99 -12.55
C SER A 638 43.75 8.01 -13.07
N ASN A 639 43.88 8.41 -14.34
CA ASN A 639 42.86 9.21 -15.05
C ASN A 639 41.77 8.35 -15.73
N MET A 640 41.79 7.03 -15.55
CA MET A 640 40.80 6.10 -16.10
C MET A 640 39.59 5.92 -15.15
N SER A 641 38.59 5.17 -15.62
CA SER A 641 37.58 4.59 -14.73
C SER A 641 38.21 3.55 -13.80
N GLU A 642 37.45 3.09 -12.82
CA GLU A 642 37.93 2.11 -11.84
C GLU A 642 38.18 0.71 -12.44
N GLN A 643 37.38 0.27 -13.40
CA GLN A 643 37.42 -1.10 -13.93
C GLN A 643 38.81 -1.55 -14.44
N PRO A 644 39.56 -0.75 -15.22
CA PRO A 644 40.95 -1.09 -15.57
C PRO A 644 41.85 -1.32 -14.35
N SER A 645 41.61 -0.63 -13.24
CA SER A 645 42.41 -0.76 -12.00
C SER A 645 42.18 -2.11 -11.32
N PHE A 646 40.97 -2.67 -11.38
CA PHE A 646 40.74 -4.04 -10.92
C PHE A 646 41.64 -5.01 -11.68
N TYR A 647 41.64 -4.94 -13.00
CA TYR A 647 42.44 -5.87 -13.80
C TYR A 647 43.95 -5.65 -13.59
N ASP A 648 44.43 -4.42 -13.67
CA ASP A 648 45.85 -4.11 -13.61
C ASP A 648 46.45 -4.49 -12.24
N VAL A 649 45.68 -4.38 -11.15
CA VAL A 649 46.10 -4.82 -9.81
C VAL A 649 46.02 -6.35 -9.66
N LEU A 650 44.88 -6.96 -10.00
CA LEU A 650 44.63 -8.38 -9.69
C LEU A 650 45.28 -9.35 -10.68
N CYS A 651 45.37 -8.96 -11.95
CA CYS A 651 45.93 -9.77 -13.03
C CYS A 651 47.28 -9.27 -13.53
N GLY A 652 47.75 -8.13 -13.00
CA GLY A 652 48.95 -7.46 -13.47
C GLY A 652 48.76 -6.76 -14.82
N ILE A 653 49.58 -5.75 -15.08
CA ILE A 653 49.59 -5.04 -16.38
C ILE A 653 49.85 -6.06 -17.49
N SER A 654 49.02 -6.04 -18.53
CA SER A 654 49.06 -7.00 -19.65
C SER A 654 48.78 -8.47 -19.27
N GLY A 655 48.32 -8.74 -18.04
CA GLY A 655 47.92 -10.08 -17.61
C GLY A 655 49.07 -10.97 -17.14
N VAL A 656 50.16 -10.38 -16.62
CA VAL A 656 51.35 -11.13 -16.14
C VAL A 656 51.06 -12.08 -14.97
N HIS A 657 49.97 -11.87 -14.22
CA HIS A 657 49.55 -12.72 -13.10
C HIS A 657 48.43 -13.71 -13.49
N ARG A 658 48.14 -13.88 -14.79
CA ARG A 658 47.12 -14.84 -15.25
C ARG A 658 47.54 -16.27 -14.95
N VAL A 659 46.60 -17.05 -14.45
CA VAL A 659 46.73 -18.50 -14.26
C VAL A 659 45.65 -19.17 -15.11
N GLY A 660 46.08 -19.88 -16.15
CA GLY A 660 45.16 -20.47 -17.11
C GLY A 660 44.25 -19.45 -17.82
N ALA A 661 43.07 -19.90 -18.25
CA ALA A 661 42.13 -19.11 -19.04
C ALA A 661 41.07 -18.35 -18.21
N THR A 662 40.93 -18.66 -16.94
CA THR A 662 39.81 -18.19 -16.10
C THR A 662 40.25 -17.56 -14.78
N GLN A 663 41.54 -17.56 -14.46
CA GLN A 663 42.03 -17.06 -13.18
C GLN A 663 43.18 -16.06 -13.31
N CYS A 664 43.37 -15.31 -12.24
CA CYS A 664 44.58 -14.56 -11.96
C CYS A 664 44.96 -14.78 -10.49
N LEU A 665 46.25 -14.83 -10.18
CA LEU A 665 46.75 -14.92 -8.81
C LEU A 665 47.63 -13.71 -8.53
N ASP A 666 47.14 -12.76 -7.75
CA ASP A 666 47.96 -11.63 -7.34
C ASP A 666 49.00 -12.08 -6.32
N LEU A 667 50.27 -12.04 -6.72
CA LEU A 667 51.40 -12.48 -5.89
C LEU A 667 51.67 -11.54 -4.71
N VAL A 668 51.13 -10.31 -4.72
CA VAL A 668 51.33 -9.35 -3.63
C VAL A 668 50.32 -9.57 -2.51
N THR A 669 49.03 -9.66 -2.84
CA THR A 669 47.96 -9.81 -1.84
C THR A 669 47.53 -11.25 -1.61
N ASN A 670 47.98 -12.17 -2.45
CA ASN A 670 47.61 -13.59 -2.45
C ASN A 670 46.10 -13.83 -2.71
N VAL A 671 45.44 -12.91 -3.40
CA VAL A 671 44.03 -13.06 -3.83
C VAL A 671 43.97 -13.78 -5.17
N THR A 672 43.12 -14.80 -5.25
CA THR A 672 42.80 -15.45 -6.53
C THR A 672 41.57 -14.81 -7.13
N THR A 673 41.72 -14.20 -8.30
CA THR A 673 40.59 -13.70 -9.08
C THR A 673 40.06 -14.79 -10.00
N HIS A 674 38.77 -15.10 -9.90
CA HIS A 674 38.05 -16.04 -10.75
C HIS A 674 37.10 -15.29 -11.68
N PHE A 675 37.21 -15.53 -12.98
CA PHE A 675 36.28 -15.01 -13.97
C PHE A 675 35.09 -15.97 -14.10
N LEU A 676 33.89 -15.45 -13.87
CA LEU A 676 32.64 -16.21 -13.94
C LEU A 676 32.41 -16.80 -15.33
N ASP A 677 31.76 -17.98 -15.37
CA ASP A 677 31.33 -18.59 -16.62
C ASP A 677 30.38 -17.64 -17.36
N ARG A 678 30.74 -17.30 -18.60
CA ARG A 678 30.00 -16.35 -19.44
C ARG A 678 28.67 -16.91 -19.95
N GLU A 679 28.47 -18.23 -19.90
CA GLU A 679 27.17 -18.85 -20.14
C GLU A 679 26.21 -18.59 -18.97
N LEU A 680 26.72 -18.61 -17.74
CA LEU A 680 25.92 -18.41 -16.52
C LEU A 680 25.80 -16.92 -16.14
N PHE A 681 26.82 -16.13 -16.43
CA PHE A 681 26.91 -14.70 -16.11
C PHE A 681 27.27 -13.86 -17.36
N PRO A 682 26.45 -13.91 -18.43
CA PRO A 682 26.72 -13.19 -19.67
C PRO A 682 26.76 -11.67 -19.49
N ASN A 683 27.74 -11.04 -20.14
CA ASN A 683 27.73 -9.60 -20.38
C ASN A 683 26.77 -9.23 -21.53
N GLY A 684 26.58 -7.95 -21.76
CA GLY A 684 25.61 -7.41 -22.71
C GLY A 684 25.94 -7.58 -24.19
N ALA A 685 27.12 -8.09 -24.55
CA ALA A 685 27.49 -8.43 -25.93
C ALA A 685 27.61 -9.95 -26.15
N TYR A 686 27.63 -10.76 -25.08
CA TYR A 686 27.86 -12.19 -25.18
C TYR A 686 26.68 -12.88 -25.89
N LYS A 687 26.99 -13.62 -26.97
CA LYS A 687 26.03 -14.38 -27.81
C LYS A 687 24.84 -13.57 -28.35
N GLU A 688 24.95 -12.25 -28.37
CA GLU A 688 23.88 -11.34 -28.79
C GLU A 688 22.56 -11.66 -28.08
N LEU A 689 22.62 -12.01 -26.79
CA LEU A 689 21.43 -12.42 -26.02
C LEU A 689 20.36 -11.33 -26.00
N TRP A 690 20.75 -10.07 -25.93
CA TRP A 690 19.86 -8.91 -25.97
C TRP A 690 19.13 -8.73 -27.32
N GLU A 691 19.63 -9.35 -28.39
CA GLU A 691 19.03 -9.28 -29.73
C GLU A 691 18.09 -10.47 -30.02
N LYS A 692 17.94 -11.41 -29.07
CA LYS A 692 17.02 -12.54 -29.21
C LYS A 692 15.57 -12.06 -29.14
N LYS A 693 14.70 -12.68 -29.95
CA LYS A 693 13.26 -12.39 -29.98
C LYS A 693 12.60 -12.49 -28.60
N ASN A 694 12.99 -13.50 -27.82
CA ASN A 694 12.65 -13.59 -26.40
C ASN A 694 13.93 -13.72 -25.58
N VAL A 695 14.42 -12.59 -25.07
CA VAL A 695 15.66 -12.51 -24.28
C VAL A 695 15.53 -13.33 -22.99
N SER A 696 14.36 -13.28 -22.34
CA SER A 696 14.11 -14.01 -21.09
C SER A 696 14.23 -15.52 -21.30
N ASP A 697 13.51 -16.07 -22.28
CA ASP A 697 13.55 -17.52 -22.55
C ASP A 697 14.95 -17.98 -22.96
N ALA A 698 15.64 -17.19 -23.80
CA ALA A 698 17.00 -17.50 -24.22
C ALA A 698 17.96 -17.60 -23.02
N CYS A 699 17.87 -16.66 -22.08
CA CYS A 699 18.67 -16.69 -20.86
C CYS A 699 18.29 -17.84 -19.93
N ILE A 700 16.99 -18.09 -19.74
CA ILE A 700 16.52 -19.19 -18.88
C ILE A 700 16.98 -20.55 -19.44
N LEU A 701 16.87 -20.77 -20.75
CA LEU A 701 17.30 -22.00 -21.42
C LEU A 701 18.82 -22.20 -21.34
N GLN A 702 19.61 -21.14 -21.42
CA GLN A 702 21.06 -21.19 -21.22
C GLN A 702 21.44 -21.44 -19.75
N GLY A 703 20.52 -21.21 -18.82
CA GLY A 703 20.76 -21.39 -17.39
C GLY A 703 21.30 -20.15 -16.68
N CYS A 704 21.22 -18.98 -17.29
CA CYS A 704 21.74 -17.71 -16.76
C CYS A 704 21.31 -17.47 -15.30
N TYR A 705 22.26 -17.01 -14.49
CA TYR A 705 21.99 -16.40 -13.19
C TYR A 705 21.65 -14.92 -13.36
N VAL A 706 22.39 -14.21 -14.22
CA VAL A 706 22.21 -12.79 -14.48
C VAL A 706 22.47 -12.47 -15.96
N LEU A 707 22.00 -11.31 -16.43
CA LEU A 707 22.39 -10.73 -17.72
C LEU A 707 22.67 -9.23 -17.52
N HIS A 708 23.90 -8.82 -17.85
CA HIS A 708 24.30 -7.43 -17.70
C HIS A 708 23.82 -6.61 -18.92
N ASN A 709 23.16 -5.48 -18.67
CA ASN A 709 22.75 -4.50 -19.68
C ASN A 709 23.90 -3.52 -20.04
N ASN A 710 25.17 -3.97 -20.04
CA ASN A 710 26.30 -3.19 -20.54
C ASN A 710 26.44 -3.34 -22.08
N TRP A 711 27.49 -2.75 -22.68
CA TRP A 711 27.66 -2.66 -24.14
C TRP A 711 26.60 -1.84 -24.90
N VAL A 712 25.82 -1.03 -24.18
CA VAL A 712 24.96 0.01 -24.73
C VAL A 712 25.22 1.33 -24.00
N SER A 713 25.37 2.42 -24.77
CA SER A 713 25.66 3.74 -24.20
C SER A 713 24.38 4.56 -24.01
N GLY A 714 24.31 5.28 -22.90
CA GLY A 714 23.19 6.16 -22.56
C GLY A 714 22.10 5.48 -21.74
N ARG A 715 21.67 6.16 -20.67
CA ARG A 715 20.63 5.70 -19.73
C ARG A 715 19.33 5.33 -20.47
N GLN A 716 18.85 6.19 -21.37
CA GLN A 716 17.57 5.97 -22.04
C GLN A 716 17.59 4.70 -22.90
N ARG A 717 18.72 4.42 -23.56
CA ARG A 717 18.88 3.20 -24.36
C ARG A 717 18.91 1.95 -23.47
N LYS A 718 19.61 2.00 -22.35
CA LYS A 718 19.59 0.94 -21.33
C LYS A 718 18.17 0.65 -20.84
N LEU A 719 17.42 1.70 -20.51
CA LEU A 719 16.04 1.60 -20.02
C LEU A 719 15.13 0.98 -21.07
N ASN A 720 15.17 1.52 -22.29
CA ASN A 720 14.35 1.03 -23.39
C ASN A 720 14.68 -0.43 -23.72
N ARG A 721 15.96 -0.82 -23.70
CA ARG A 721 16.39 -2.20 -23.99
C ARG A 721 15.83 -3.19 -22.96
N GLN A 722 15.92 -2.88 -21.66
CA GLN A 722 15.35 -3.72 -20.59
C GLN A 722 13.82 -3.83 -20.65
N ILE A 723 13.12 -2.70 -20.85
CA ILE A 723 11.66 -2.68 -20.93
C ILE A 723 11.19 -3.45 -22.17
N ALA A 724 11.78 -3.19 -23.33
CA ALA A 724 11.40 -3.84 -24.58
C ALA A 724 11.68 -5.35 -24.58
N SER A 725 12.68 -5.81 -23.82
CA SER A 725 13.00 -7.24 -23.68
C SER A 725 12.15 -7.96 -22.63
N GLY A 726 11.23 -7.28 -21.94
CA GLY A 726 10.44 -7.84 -20.85
C GLY A 726 11.24 -8.08 -19.55
N LEU A 727 12.48 -7.60 -19.46
CA LEU A 727 13.34 -7.73 -18.29
C LEU A 727 13.18 -6.52 -17.37
N TRP A 728 11.94 -6.29 -16.94
CA TRP A 728 11.53 -5.14 -16.12
C TRP A 728 10.48 -5.57 -15.11
N ASP A 729 10.58 -5.14 -13.86
CA ASP A 729 9.77 -5.65 -12.74
C ASP A 729 9.08 -4.54 -11.92
N TYR A 730 9.11 -3.29 -12.39
CA TYR A 730 8.55 -2.14 -11.67
C TYR A 730 7.47 -1.39 -12.47
N ASP A 731 6.28 -1.24 -11.90
CA ASP A 731 5.25 -0.38 -12.49
C ASP A 731 5.54 1.07 -12.12
N VAL A 732 6.12 1.82 -13.05
CA VAL A 732 6.47 3.24 -12.85
C VAL A 732 5.22 4.10 -12.62
N LYS A 733 4.08 3.72 -13.20
CA LYS A 733 2.83 4.47 -13.10
C LYS A 733 2.22 4.31 -11.71
N ASN A 734 2.10 3.07 -11.23
CA ASN A 734 1.49 2.77 -9.93
C ASN A 734 2.50 2.73 -8.78
N ARG A 735 3.80 2.84 -9.09
CA ARG A 735 4.92 2.83 -8.14
C ARG A 735 5.00 1.58 -7.25
N ILE A 736 4.63 0.43 -7.81
CA ILE A 736 4.64 -0.86 -7.12
C ILE A 736 5.46 -1.86 -7.92
N CYS A 737 5.96 -2.90 -7.26
CA CYS A 737 6.57 -4.01 -7.97
C CYS A 737 5.51 -4.74 -8.80
N MET A 738 5.82 -5.01 -10.08
CA MET A 738 4.96 -5.82 -10.92
C MET A 738 4.97 -7.24 -10.38
N ARG A 739 3.79 -7.81 -10.11
CA ARG A 739 3.63 -9.20 -9.70
C ARG A 739 2.84 -9.92 -10.80
N SER A 740 3.25 -11.15 -11.11
CA SER A 740 2.58 -12.05 -12.06
C SER A 740 1.34 -12.66 -11.45
#